data_AF-K9R894-F1
#
_entry.id   AF-K9R894-F1
#
_cell.length_a   1.000
_cell.length_b   1.000
_cell.length_c   1.000
_cell.angle_alpha   90.00
_cell.angle_beta   90.00
_cell.angle_gamma   90.00
#
_symmetry.space_group_name_H-M   'P 1'
#
loop_
_entity.id
_entity.type
_entity.pdbx_description
1 polymer ?
#
loop_
_entity_poly.entity_id
_entity_poly.type
_entity_poly.pdbx_seq_one_letter_code
_entity_poly.pdbx_strand_id
1 'polypeptide(L)'
;MTDIKNFPQLNASDKGITPALTSFLEDIYCFYQSLNEGTVAQNIPELAKANPDWFGICAVDVDGKVFDIGHTTQEFSIQSISKPFVYGLALEDWGKDYVLERIGVEPTGEPFNSIMEPEEISRRHYNPMVNAGAIVTTSLIKGSDAQKRYNRLLEMFRRYIGRNVSIDSAIFNSKKTSDHLNRAIAYMMLNFDLIEGNINDIINLYFQQCSLTINCHDLAVMAATLANKGLNPMTRERAIDKKYVKDILSIMYTCGLYEFSGQWAYKVGLPAKSGLSGAIIGVVPNQMGIAVFSPPLDERKKSKRGVKVFEALSEKFGLHIFTTDNKEVSPQPQRKIHFVDSTSPQTPTQSNIKIQYNLPSKSLITFLRELHCKYLPLRDGKAYVSEAGLVDINPDWFAICIATVDGQVYCVGDWEESFLIQSISKVFAYGLALEDKGRDYVLTKVDVEPTGDAYNSIIKVESKSKRPYNSMVNTGAIATTSLIEGAGPGHKLNRILEMYRRYIGRRVFVDTPILVSEQNSGDRNWAISYLLRNFGMISGDISQTLHLYLQQCSIIINCRDLALMGGTLANSGINPVTKERAINSIFIKDLLSVMHTCGMYDFAGEWVYKVGFPAKSGVGGGIIGVVPNQMGIAVFSPPLDSRGNSIRAIKVCEELSKYLGLHIFAR
;
A
#
# COMPACT_ATOMS: atom_id res chain seq x y z
N MET A 1 35.88 -4.97 -9.12
CA MET A 1 34.72 -4.12 -8.77
C MET A 1 33.61 -4.46 -9.74
N THR A 2 32.73 -5.37 -9.33
CA THR A 2 31.59 -5.80 -10.14
C THR A 2 30.37 -4.96 -9.76
N ASP A 3 29.80 -4.30 -10.76
CA ASP A 3 28.52 -3.60 -10.65
C ASP A 3 27.44 -4.61 -10.22
N ILE A 4 26.66 -4.31 -9.17
CA ILE A 4 25.61 -5.19 -8.61
C ILE A 4 24.60 -5.63 -9.71
N LYS A 5 24.54 -4.87 -10.80
CA LYS A 5 23.71 -5.09 -12.00
C LYS A 5 24.06 -6.33 -12.83
N ASN A 6 25.20 -7.00 -12.63
CA ASN A 6 25.66 -8.09 -13.50
C ASN A 6 25.31 -9.52 -13.03
N PHE A 7 24.51 -9.70 -11.98
CA PHE A 7 24.14 -11.04 -11.52
C PHE A 7 22.80 -11.50 -12.10
N PRO A 8 22.68 -12.75 -12.62
CA PRO A 8 21.45 -13.25 -13.26
C PRO A 8 20.23 -13.23 -12.32
N GLN A 9 19.07 -12.85 -12.85
CA GLN A 9 17.78 -12.89 -12.14
C GLN A 9 17.31 -14.35 -12.00
N LEU A 10 16.90 -14.77 -10.80
CA LEU A 10 16.36 -16.11 -10.54
C LEU A 10 14.84 -16.04 -10.31
N ASN A 11 14.10 -16.96 -10.91
CA ASN A 11 12.66 -17.08 -10.72
C ASN A 11 12.34 -17.66 -9.32
N ALA A 12 11.25 -17.20 -8.72
CA ALA A 12 10.76 -17.57 -7.38
C ALA A 12 10.37 -19.06 -7.18
N SER A 13 10.72 -19.94 -8.12
CA SER A 13 10.39 -21.38 -8.09
C SER A 13 11.60 -22.31 -8.07
N ASP A 14 12.83 -21.79 -8.09
CA ASP A 14 14.02 -22.64 -8.08
C ASP A 14 14.49 -23.00 -6.67
N LYS A 15 14.66 -24.31 -6.43
CA LYS A 15 15.36 -24.89 -5.26
C LYS A 15 16.85 -24.47 -5.14
N GLY A 16 17.32 -23.54 -6.00
CA GLY A 16 18.67 -22.96 -6.03
C GLY A 16 18.79 -21.57 -5.41
N ILE A 17 17.73 -21.01 -4.80
CA ILE A 17 17.76 -19.69 -4.13
C ILE A 17 18.80 -19.65 -3.00
N THR A 18 19.10 -20.78 -2.38
CA THR A 18 19.82 -20.83 -1.11
C THR A 18 21.32 -20.51 -1.18
N PRO A 19 22.11 -21.11 -2.08
CA PRO A 19 23.50 -20.72 -2.27
C PRO A 19 23.64 -19.30 -2.83
N ALA A 20 22.74 -18.91 -3.75
CA ALA A 20 22.74 -17.58 -4.36
C ALA A 20 22.40 -16.47 -3.34
N LEU A 21 21.45 -16.71 -2.44
CA LEU A 21 21.10 -15.78 -1.37
C LEU A 21 22.27 -15.59 -0.40
N THR A 22 22.92 -16.69 0.03
CA THR A 22 24.04 -16.62 0.98
C THR A 22 25.19 -15.77 0.43
N SER A 23 25.66 -16.09 -0.78
CA SER A 23 26.73 -15.33 -1.44
C SER A 23 26.33 -13.87 -1.67
N PHE A 24 25.08 -13.59 -2.04
CA PHE A 24 24.62 -12.23 -2.22
C PHE A 24 24.57 -11.43 -0.90
N LEU A 25 24.14 -12.07 0.20
CA LEU A 25 24.14 -11.45 1.53
C LEU A 25 25.56 -11.11 2.00
N GLU A 26 26.54 -11.97 1.72
CA GLU A 26 27.96 -11.72 1.97
C GLU A 26 28.48 -10.53 1.16
N ASP A 27 28.16 -10.47 -0.14
CA ASP A 27 28.57 -9.39 -1.03
C ASP A 27 28.02 -8.03 -0.59
N ILE A 28 26.72 -7.95 -0.30
CA ILE A 28 26.11 -6.68 0.14
C ILE A 28 26.55 -6.31 1.56
N TYR A 29 26.84 -7.29 2.42
CA TYR A 29 27.43 -7.02 3.73
C TYR A 29 28.79 -6.34 3.55
N CYS A 30 29.69 -6.92 2.76
CA CYS A 30 31.01 -6.35 2.50
C CYS A 30 30.92 -4.96 1.86
N PHE A 31 30.00 -4.79 0.91
CA PHE A 31 29.80 -3.53 0.19
C PHE A 31 29.31 -2.41 1.13
N TYR A 32 28.28 -2.68 1.93
CA TYR A 32 27.68 -1.67 2.81
C TYR A 32 28.34 -1.54 4.19
N GLN A 33 29.25 -2.44 4.57
CA GLN A 33 30.02 -2.31 5.82
C GLN A 33 30.80 -1.00 5.89
N SER A 34 31.30 -0.50 4.75
CA SER A 34 32.04 0.76 4.67
C SER A 34 31.17 2.02 4.72
N LEU A 35 29.83 1.88 4.65
CA LEU A 35 28.91 3.00 4.63
C LEU A 35 28.76 3.60 6.03
N ASN A 36 29.45 4.70 6.31
CA ASN A 36 29.52 5.33 7.65
C ASN A 36 28.66 6.59 7.77
N GLU A 37 27.46 6.55 7.21
CA GLU A 37 26.54 7.69 7.21
C GLU A 37 25.39 7.49 8.20
N GLY A 38 24.96 8.59 8.82
CA GLY A 38 23.91 8.61 9.84
C GLY A 38 24.45 8.79 11.25
N THR A 39 23.56 8.76 12.24
CA THR A 39 23.91 8.97 13.66
C THR A 39 23.18 7.97 14.55
N VAL A 40 23.87 7.47 15.57
CA VAL A 40 23.24 6.62 16.59
C VAL A 40 22.20 7.45 17.35
N ALA A 41 21.07 6.83 17.71
CA ALA A 41 19.99 7.49 18.43
C ALA A 41 20.47 8.08 19.77
N GLN A 42 20.24 9.39 19.96
CA GLN A 42 20.69 10.14 21.14
C GLN A 42 19.58 10.40 22.17
N ASN A 43 18.33 10.14 21.81
CA ASN A 43 17.15 10.46 22.63
C ASN A 43 16.95 9.52 23.82
N ILE A 44 17.66 8.40 23.86
CA ILE A 44 17.69 7.47 24.99
C ILE A 44 19.17 7.24 25.31
N PRO A 45 19.67 7.68 26.48
CA PRO A 45 21.09 7.59 26.84
C PRO A 45 21.71 6.20 26.66
N GLU A 46 20.94 5.14 26.90
CA GLU A 46 21.37 3.76 26.72
C GLU A 46 21.56 3.38 25.24
N LEU A 47 20.72 3.90 24.33
CA LEU A 47 20.89 3.67 22.89
C LEU A 47 22.11 4.41 22.33
N ALA A 48 22.44 5.57 22.90
CA ALA A 48 23.60 6.37 22.48
C ALA A 48 24.94 5.65 22.69
N LYS A 49 24.97 4.59 23.51
CA LYS A 49 26.16 3.76 23.78
C LYS A 49 26.41 2.69 22.71
N ALA A 50 25.50 2.50 21.76
CA ALA A 50 25.64 1.47 20.73
C ALA A 50 26.86 1.76 19.84
N ASN A 51 27.62 0.72 19.50
CA ASN A 51 28.74 0.87 18.57
C ASN A 51 28.19 1.15 17.16
N PRO A 52 28.55 2.28 16.51
CA PRO A 52 28.09 2.61 15.16
C PRO A 52 28.54 1.60 14.10
N ASP A 53 29.60 0.82 14.36
CA ASP A 53 30.14 -0.16 13.42
C ASP A 53 29.38 -1.48 13.40
N TRP A 54 28.47 -1.72 14.36
CA TRP A 54 27.65 -2.93 14.35
C TRP A 54 26.79 -2.99 13.10
N PHE A 55 26.89 -4.13 12.42
CA PHE A 55 26.14 -4.43 11.22
C PHE A 55 25.88 -5.94 11.17
N GLY A 56 24.61 -6.33 11.11
CA GLY A 56 24.21 -7.73 10.97
C GLY A 56 23.01 -7.87 10.04
N ILE A 57 23.02 -8.89 9.20
CA ILE A 57 21.93 -9.25 8.28
C ILE A 57 21.52 -10.69 8.59
N CYS A 58 20.23 -10.90 8.86
CA CYS A 58 19.67 -12.22 9.09
C CYS A 58 18.48 -12.46 8.14
N ALA A 59 18.41 -13.65 7.55
CA ALA A 59 17.21 -14.15 6.88
C ALA A 59 16.86 -15.54 7.42
N VAL A 60 15.56 -15.78 7.64
CA VAL A 60 15.03 -17.07 8.08
C VAL A 60 13.86 -17.45 7.16
N ASP A 61 13.97 -18.59 6.49
CA ASP A 61 12.87 -19.08 5.64
C ASP A 61 11.76 -19.78 6.44
N VAL A 62 10.62 -20.03 5.80
CA VAL A 62 9.47 -20.70 6.44
C VAL A 62 9.73 -22.16 6.82
N ASP A 63 10.81 -22.76 6.29
CA ASP A 63 11.27 -24.11 6.62
C ASP A 63 12.23 -24.13 7.82
N GLY A 64 12.69 -22.95 8.28
CA GLY A 64 13.59 -22.79 9.43
C GLY A 64 15.07 -22.73 9.05
N LYS A 65 15.41 -22.57 7.76
CA LYS A 65 16.79 -22.34 7.35
C LYS A 65 17.19 -20.89 7.64
N VAL A 66 18.39 -20.74 8.17
CA VAL A 66 18.94 -19.46 8.67
C VAL A 66 20.13 -19.03 7.84
N PHE A 67 20.22 -17.74 7.55
CA PHE A 67 21.36 -17.08 6.92
C PHE A 67 21.75 -15.87 7.77
N ASP A 68 22.86 -15.99 8.49
CA ASP A 68 23.36 -14.97 9.42
C ASP A 68 24.72 -14.44 8.94
N ILE A 69 24.83 -13.13 8.72
CA ILE A 69 26.06 -12.46 8.31
C ILE A 69 26.33 -11.26 9.24
N GLY A 70 27.55 -11.18 9.80
CA GLY A 70 27.99 -10.08 10.65
C GLY A 70 27.54 -10.19 12.11
N HIS A 71 27.20 -9.05 12.73
CA HIS A 71 26.86 -8.91 14.15
C HIS A 71 25.41 -9.33 14.46
N THR A 72 25.02 -10.55 14.12
CA THR A 72 23.61 -10.99 14.19
C THR A 72 23.14 -11.33 15.60
N THR A 73 24.07 -11.68 16.50
CA THR A 73 23.81 -12.05 17.90
C THR A 73 23.95 -10.87 18.88
N GLN A 74 24.35 -9.68 18.39
CA GLN A 74 24.43 -8.49 19.23
C GLN A 74 23.05 -8.12 19.76
N GLU A 75 22.93 -8.05 21.08
CA GLU A 75 21.67 -7.70 21.72
C GLU A 75 21.44 -6.19 21.73
N PHE A 76 20.18 -5.81 21.56
CA PHE A 76 19.67 -4.45 21.60
C PHE A 76 18.18 -4.47 22.00
N SER A 77 17.60 -3.30 22.24
CA SER A 77 16.16 -3.19 22.54
C SER A 77 15.30 -3.20 21.28
N ILE A 78 14.17 -3.92 21.33
CA ILE A 78 13.25 -4.06 20.18
C ILE A 78 12.61 -2.74 19.74
N GLN A 79 12.41 -1.79 20.66
CA GLN A 79 11.79 -0.50 20.38
C GLN A 79 10.43 -0.66 19.65
N SER A 80 10.14 0.20 18.68
CA SER A 80 8.88 0.19 17.92
C SER A 80 8.68 -1.04 17.03
N ILE A 81 9.67 -1.92 16.86
CA ILE A 81 9.48 -3.18 16.13
C ILE A 81 8.50 -4.10 16.87
N SER A 82 8.27 -3.87 18.16
CA SER A 82 7.28 -4.58 18.97
C SER A 82 5.81 -4.34 18.55
N LYS A 83 5.49 -3.19 17.94
CA LYS A 83 4.11 -2.73 17.73
C LYS A 83 3.23 -3.65 16.87
N PRO A 84 3.70 -4.19 15.72
CA PRO A 84 2.91 -5.13 14.92
C PRO A 84 2.49 -6.39 15.70
N PHE A 85 3.36 -6.87 16.59
CA PHE A 85 3.12 -8.09 17.36
C PHE A 85 2.10 -7.86 18.48
N VAL A 86 2.19 -6.71 19.15
CA VAL A 86 1.20 -6.31 20.16
C VAL A 86 -0.16 -5.98 19.52
N TYR A 87 -0.17 -5.43 18.30
CA TYR A 87 -1.39 -5.30 17.50
C TYR A 87 -2.03 -6.66 17.20
N GLY A 88 -1.22 -7.64 16.81
CA GLY A 88 -1.66 -9.02 16.66
C GLY A 88 -2.28 -9.60 17.93
N LEU A 89 -1.67 -9.34 19.10
CA LEU A 89 -2.20 -9.80 20.38
C LEU A 89 -3.55 -9.16 20.72
N ALA A 90 -3.72 -7.86 20.47
CA ALA A 90 -5.00 -7.18 20.66
C ALA A 90 -6.10 -7.75 19.75
N LEU A 91 -5.77 -8.09 18.50
CA LEU A 91 -6.69 -8.78 17.60
C LEU A 91 -7.06 -10.19 18.09
N GLU A 92 -6.12 -10.96 18.64
CA GLU A 92 -6.42 -12.25 19.27
C GLU A 92 -7.35 -12.10 20.49
N ASP A 93 -7.13 -11.05 21.28
CA ASP A 93 -7.90 -10.81 22.49
C ASP A 93 -9.33 -10.35 22.20
N TRP A 94 -9.54 -9.46 21.23
CA TRP A 94 -10.82 -8.78 21.05
C TRP A 94 -11.49 -8.97 19.69
N GLY A 95 -10.77 -9.51 18.72
CA GLY A 95 -11.23 -9.59 17.34
C GLY A 95 -11.10 -8.28 16.58
N LYS A 96 -11.30 -8.37 15.26
CA LYS A 96 -11.05 -7.28 14.32
C LYS A 96 -11.97 -6.07 14.54
N ASP A 97 -13.26 -6.30 14.65
CA ASP A 97 -14.26 -5.22 14.70
C ASP A 97 -14.08 -4.35 15.95
N TYR A 98 -13.89 -4.98 17.12
CA TYR A 98 -13.66 -4.26 18.38
C TYR A 98 -12.38 -3.43 18.38
N VAL A 99 -11.31 -3.93 17.75
CA VAL A 99 -10.05 -3.18 17.63
C VAL A 99 -10.20 -1.99 16.68
N LEU A 100 -10.92 -2.16 15.56
CA LEU A 100 -11.18 -1.07 14.61
C LEU A 100 -12.06 0.04 15.16
N GLU A 101 -12.93 -0.26 16.13
CA GLU A 101 -13.70 0.75 16.88
C GLU A 101 -12.81 1.65 17.75
N ARG A 102 -11.55 1.29 17.98
CA ARG A 102 -10.61 2.03 18.82
C ARG A 102 -9.37 2.48 18.09
N ILE A 103 -8.94 1.78 17.05
CA ILE A 103 -7.68 2.05 16.34
C ILE A 103 -7.95 1.98 14.85
N GLY A 104 -7.68 3.08 14.14
CA GLY A 104 -7.78 3.11 12.69
C GLY A 104 -6.66 2.33 12.00
N VAL A 105 -6.63 2.45 10.68
CA VAL A 105 -5.67 1.77 9.80
C VAL A 105 -5.04 2.70 8.76
N GLU A 106 -5.35 3.99 8.86
CA GLU A 106 -4.88 4.99 7.90
C GLU A 106 -3.44 5.42 8.20
N PRO A 107 -2.60 5.59 7.15
CA PRO A 107 -1.31 6.27 7.28
C PRO A 107 -1.51 7.71 7.74
N THR A 108 -0.70 8.15 8.70
CA THR A 108 -0.78 9.53 9.23
C THR A 108 0.00 10.53 8.39
N GLY A 109 0.96 10.09 7.57
CA GLY A 109 1.93 10.97 6.89
C GLY A 109 2.92 11.66 7.84
N GLU A 110 2.63 11.67 9.14
CA GLU A 110 3.40 12.33 10.20
C GLU A 110 4.43 11.40 10.88
N PRO A 111 5.46 11.99 11.53
CA PRO A 111 6.37 11.27 12.41
C PRO A 111 5.65 10.42 13.48
N PHE A 112 6.30 9.33 13.87
CA PHE A 112 5.73 8.34 14.80
C PHE A 112 5.31 8.86 16.18
N ASN A 113 5.86 10.01 16.59
CA ASN A 113 5.67 10.65 17.89
C ASN A 113 4.87 11.96 17.79
N SER A 114 4.29 12.28 16.63
CA SER A 114 3.47 13.49 16.50
C SER A 114 2.28 13.45 17.46
N ILE A 115 2.03 14.58 18.11
CA ILE A 115 0.80 14.81 18.87
C ILE A 115 -0.30 14.99 17.83
N MET A 116 -1.30 14.12 17.86
CA MET A 116 -2.42 14.16 16.92
C MET A 116 -3.40 15.25 17.31
N GLU A 117 -4.02 15.84 16.30
CA GLU A 117 -5.08 16.82 16.52
C GLU A 117 -6.35 16.11 17.05
N PRO A 118 -7.15 16.78 17.92
CA PRO A 118 -8.41 16.25 18.42
C PRO A 118 -9.34 15.64 17.35
N GLU A 119 -9.40 16.27 16.18
CA GLU A 119 -10.21 15.83 15.04
C GLU A 119 -9.70 14.53 14.43
N GLU A 120 -8.38 14.36 14.32
CA GLU A 120 -7.74 13.13 13.84
C GLU A 120 -8.01 11.96 14.79
N ILE A 121 -7.96 12.21 16.09
CA ILE A 121 -8.24 11.20 17.11
C ILE A 121 -9.71 10.80 17.07
N SER A 122 -10.62 11.78 17.01
CA SER A 122 -12.07 11.55 16.94
C SER A 122 -12.47 10.75 15.69
N ARG A 123 -11.80 11.01 14.56
CA ARG A 123 -11.99 10.25 13.31
C ARG A 123 -11.21 8.94 13.26
N ARG A 124 -10.38 8.65 14.25
CA ARG A 124 -9.47 7.49 14.28
C ARG A 124 -8.52 7.47 13.07
N HIS A 125 -8.08 8.64 12.60
CA HIS A 125 -7.12 8.79 11.51
C HIS A 125 -5.68 8.54 12.01
N TYR A 126 -5.47 7.37 12.60
CA TYR A 126 -4.18 6.89 13.05
C TYR A 126 -4.16 5.37 13.00
N ASN A 127 -3.00 4.78 13.27
CA ASN A 127 -2.77 3.34 13.10
C ASN A 127 -1.97 2.73 14.27
N PRO A 128 -1.92 1.40 14.40
CA PRO A 128 -1.19 0.75 15.50
C PRO A 128 0.34 0.92 15.43
N MET A 129 0.90 1.44 14.32
CA MET A 129 2.35 1.62 14.17
C MET A 129 2.84 2.93 14.79
N VAL A 130 2.03 3.98 14.85
CA VAL A 130 2.36 5.24 15.54
C VAL A 130 2.17 5.11 17.06
N ASN A 131 2.78 6.01 17.86
CA ASN A 131 2.80 5.85 19.32
C ASN A 131 1.39 5.87 19.95
N ALA A 132 0.50 6.75 19.50
CA ALA A 132 -0.87 6.81 20.02
C ALA A 132 -1.61 5.49 19.84
N GLY A 133 -1.66 4.96 18.60
CA GLY A 133 -2.29 3.68 18.33
C GLY A 133 -1.59 2.51 19.03
N ALA A 134 -0.27 2.54 19.17
CA ALA A 134 0.46 1.53 19.92
C ALA A 134 0.08 1.52 21.42
N ILE A 135 -0.06 2.69 22.05
CA ILE A 135 -0.49 2.81 23.46
C ILE A 135 -1.92 2.28 23.63
N VAL A 136 -2.83 2.65 22.72
CA VAL A 136 -4.20 2.09 22.70
C VAL A 136 -4.14 0.57 22.57
N THR A 137 -3.34 0.05 21.64
CA THR A 137 -3.16 -1.39 21.44
C THR A 137 -2.64 -2.08 22.71
N THR A 138 -1.62 -1.51 23.38
CA THR A 138 -1.08 -2.04 24.63
C THR A 138 -2.13 -2.05 25.74
N SER A 139 -3.01 -1.05 25.79
CA SER A 139 -4.12 -0.99 26.76
C SER A 139 -5.11 -2.14 26.61
N LEU A 140 -5.24 -2.69 25.39
CA LEU A 140 -6.16 -3.78 25.06
C LEU A 140 -5.64 -5.17 25.47
N ILE A 141 -4.40 -5.30 25.95
CA ILE A 141 -3.87 -6.61 26.39
C ILE A 141 -4.68 -7.13 27.58
N LYS A 142 -5.28 -8.32 27.43
CA LYS A 142 -6.09 -8.93 28.49
C LYS A 142 -5.26 -9.32 29.71
N GLY A 143 -5.82 -9.04 30.88
CA GLY A 143 -5.27 -9.43 32.19
C GLY A 143 -5.97 -8.67 33.31
N SER A 144 -6.22 -9.34 34.44
CA SER A 144 -6.92 -8.75 35.59
C SER A 144 -6.10 -7.67 36.32
N ASP A 145 -4.79 -7.66 36.11
CA ASP A 145 -3.83 -6.79 36.76
C ASP A 145 -2.60 -6.58 35.86
N ALA A 146 -1.74 -5.63 36.24
CA ALA A 146 -0.54 -5.28 35.49
C ALA A 146 0.41 -6.49 35.31
N GLN A 147 0.55 -7.36 36.31
CA GLN A 147 1.45 -8.50 36.26
C GLN A 147 0.97 -9.55 35.25
N LYS A 148 -0.33 -9.83 35.18
CA LYS A 148 -0.89 -10.77 34.19
C LYS A 148 -0.77 -10.23 32.77
N ARG A 149 -1.01 -8.93 32.57
CA ARG A 149 -0.80 -8.28 31.26
C ARG A 149 0.67 -8.34 30.83
N TYR A 150 1.58 -8.10 31.77
CA TYR A 150 3.02 -8.25 31.58
C TYR A 150 3.42 -9.68 31.19
N ASN A 151 2.97 -10.68 31.94
CA ASN A 151 3.27 -12.08 31.65
C ASN A 151 2.70 -12.49 30.27
N ARG A 152 1.50 -12.03 29.93
CA ARG A 152 0.88 -12.25 28.61
C ARG A 152 1.70 -11.65 27.48
N LEU A 153 2.23 -10.43 27.68
CA LEU A 153 3.13 -9.77 26.73
C LEU A 153 4.40 -10.59 26.49
N LEU A 154 5.09 -11.01 27.55
CA LEU A 154 6.32 -11.81 27.44
C LEU A 154 6.06 -13.17 26.79
N GLU A 155 4.96 -13.84 27.17
CA GLU A 155 4.58 -15.13 26.58
C GLU A 155 4.30 -14.99 25.09
N MET A 156 3.64 -13.92 24.66
CA MET A 156 3.43 -13.64 23.23
C MET A 156 4.77 -13.51 22.49
N PHE A 157 5.72 -12.72 23.01
CA PHE A 157 7.04 -12.59 22.37
C PHE A 157 7.83 -13.90 22.39
N ARG A 158 7.74 -14.70 23.46
CA ARG A 158 8.37 -16.03 23.54
C ARG A 158 7.92 -16.91 22.37
N ARG A 159 6.63 -16.91 22.01
CA ARG A 159 6.11 -17.70 20.88
C ARG A 159 6.70 -17.25 19.53
N TYR A 160 6.87 -15.95 19.33
CA TYR A 160 7.46 -15.42 18.08
C TYR A 160 8.97 -15.64 17.98
N ILE A 161 9.69 -15.57 19.09
CA ILE A 161 11.16 -15.62 19.12
C ILE A 161 11.66 -17.06 19.27
N GLY A 162 10.94 -17.89 20.02
CA GLY A 162 11.31 -19.28 20.29
C GLY A 162 12.20 -19.47 21.53
N ARG A 163 12.46 -18.41 22.30
CA ARG A 163 13.17 -18.45 23.59
C ARG A 163 12.57 -17.45 24.57
N ASN A 164 12.93 -17.59 25.85
CA ASN A 164 12.57 -16.60 26.86
C ASN A 164 13.24 -15.26 26.57
N VAL A 165 12.50 -14.18 26.84
CA VAL A 165 12.94 -12.79 26.67
C VAL A 165 12.96 -12.06 27.99
N SER A 166 13.93 -11.17 28.14
CA SER A 166 14.07 -10.26 29.27
C SER A 166 13.85 -8.83 28.84
N ILE A 167 13.68 -7.95 29.82
CA ILE A 167 13.60 -6.51 29.61
C ILE A 167 14.90 -5.87 30.04
N ASP A 168 15.42 -4.99 29.20
CA ASP A 168 16.49 -4.09 29.56
C ASP A 168 15.97 -3.08 30.60
N SER A 169 16.36 -3.31 31.86
CA SER A 169 15.93 -2.50 32.99
C SER A 169 16.47 -1.07 32.92
N ALA A 170 17.65 -0.85 32.30
CA ALA A 170 18.21 0.48 32.16
C ALA A 170 17.39 1.29 31.15
N ILE A 171 17.10 0.73 29.98
CA ILE A 171 16.26 1.38 28.95
C ILE A 171 14.83 1.60 29.47
N PHE A 172 14.25 0.62 30.16
CA PHE A 172 12.93 0.77 30.77
C PHE A 172 12.90 1.92 31.78
N ASN A 173 13.84 1.96 32.73
CA ASN A 173 13.89 3.02 33.74
C ASN A 173 14.12 4.40 33.13
N SER A 174 15.01 4.49 32.13
CA SER A 174 15.29 5.71 31.38
C SER A 174 14.05 6.28 30.68
N LYS A 175 13.26 5.43 30.00
CA LYS A 175 11.97 5.84 29.41
C LYS A 175 10.95 6.20 30.49
N LYS A 176 10.87 5.38 31.54
CA LYS A 176 9.97 5.61 32.67
C LYS A 176 10.29 6.91 33.40
N THR A 177 11.47 7.49 33.33
CA THR A 177 11.71 8.81 33.95
C THR A 177 11.49 9.96 32.98
N SER A 178 11.86 9.80 31.70
CA SER A 178 12.02 10.94 30.77
C SER A 178 10.98 11.04 29.64
N ASP A 179 10.19 9.98 29.37
CA ASP A 179 9.27 9.97 28.22
C ASP A 179 7.93 10.65 28.53
N HIS A 180 7.97 11.99 28.65
CA HIS A 180 6.78 12.81 28.94
C HIS A 180 5.80 12.88 27.76
N LEU A 181 6.31 12.75 26.53
CA LEU A 181 5.48 12.82 25.33
C LEU A 181 4.51 11.64 25.24
N ASN A 182 4.99 10.41 25.45
CA ASN A 182 4.08 9.25 25.45
C ASN A 182 3.09 9.29 26.62
N ARG A 183 3.42 9.95 27.75
CA ARG A 183 2.46 10.21 28.83
C ARG A 183 1.37 11.16 28.37
N ALA A 184 1.72 12.28 27.76
CA ALA A 184 0.76 13.23 27.23
C ALA A 184 -0.17 12.56 26.21
N ILE A 185 0.38 11.75 25.30
CA ILE A 185 -0.40 10.95 24.35
C ILE A 185 -1.35 10.00 25.08
N ALA A 186 -0.91 9.28 26.12
CA ALA A 186 -1.77 8.38 26.88
C ALA A 186 -2.94 9.12 27.57
N TYR A 187 -2.68 10.26 28.22
CA TYR A 187 -3.76 11.09 28.79
C TYR A 187 -4.71 11.62 27.72
N MET A 188 -4.19 11.97 26.54
CA MET A 188 -5.01 12.38 25.41
C MET A 188 -5.91 11.23 24.95
N MET A 189 -5.38 10.01 24.78
CA MET A 189 -6.20 8.85 24.44
C MET A 189 -7.26 8.53 25.51
N LEU A 190 -6.96 8.76 26.80
CA LEU A 190 -7.95 8.64 27.87
C LEU A 190 -9.09 9.65 27.71
N ASN A 191 -8.77 10.91 27.38
CA ASN A 191 -9.76 11.97 27.17
C ASN A 191 -10.76 11.66 26.05
N PHE A 192 -10.38 10.83 25.07
CA PHE A 192 -11.25 10.38 23.97
C PHE A 192 -11.89 9.01 24.23
N ASP A 193 -11.83 8.50 25.46
CA ASP A 193 -12.39 7.19 25.87
C ASP A 193 -11.84 6.00 25.05
N LEU A 194 -10.61 6.12 24.53
CA LEU A 194 -9.95 5.09 23.73
C LEU A 194 -9.16 4.10 24.58
N ILE A 195 -8.74 4.53 25.77
CA ILE A 195 -8.11 3.69 26.79
C ILE A 195 -8.85 3.84 28.11
N GLU A 196 -8.87 2.77 28.91
CA GLU A 196 -9.53 2.74 30.21
C GLU A 196 -8.61 2.14 31.28
N GLY A 197 -8.79 2.55 32.53
CA GLY A 197 -8.05 2.04 33.68
C GLY A 197 -6.82 2.89 34.06
N ASN A 198 -5.86 2.27 34.76
CA ASN A 198 -4.69 2.97 35.27
C ASN A 198 -3.69 3.28 34.15
N ILE A 199 -3.58 4.56 33.77
CA ILE A 199 -2.65 5.03 32.74
C ILE A 199 -1.20 4.63 33.05
N ASN A 200 -0.79 4.70 34.32
CA ASN A 200 0.59 4.37 34.68
C ASN A 200 0.90 2.89 34.39
N ASP A 201 -0.06 1.99 34.59
CA ASP A 201 0.11 0.57 34.29
C ASP A 201 0.19 0.34 32.77
N ILE A 202 -0.67 1.00 32.00
CA ILE A 202 -0.68 0.92 30.53
C ILE A 202 0.64 1.42 29.94
N ILE A 203 1.09 2.60 30.38
CA ILE A 203 2.30 3.19 29.82
C ILE A 203 3.57 2.46 30.28
N ASN A 204 3.61 1.96 31.52
CA ASN A 204 4.69 1.11 31.98
C ASN A 204 4.76 -0.17 31.13
N LEU A 205 3.62 -0.78 30.79
CA LEU A 205 3.57 -1.95 29.90
C LEU A 205 4.07 -1.62 28.49
N TYR A 206 3.74 -0.43 27.96
CA TYR A 206 4.26 0.04 26.67
C TYR A 206 5.77 0.27 26.69
N PHE A 207 6.31 0.84 27.77
CA PHE A 207 7.75 0.99 27.94
C PHE A 207 8.46 -0.36 28.08
N GLN A 208 7.87 -1.31 28.82
CA GLN A 208 8.36 -2.68 28.94
C GLN A 208 8.43 -3.38 27.57
N GLN A 209 7.34 -3.31 26.80
CA GLN A 209 7.27 -3.78 25.42
C GLN A 209 8.41 -3.22 24.57
N CYS A 210 8.66 -1.91 24.63
CA CYS A 210 9.70 -1.27 23.82
C CYS A 210 11.13 -1.54 24.33
N SER A 211 11.29 -2.17 25.49
CA SER A 211 12.58 -2.42 26.16
C SER A 211 12.95 -3.90 26.19
N LEU A 212 12.27 -4.77 25.45
CA LEU A 212 12.65 -6.17 25.31
C LEU A 212 14.04 -6.30 24.66
N THR A 213 14.88 -7.13 25.26
CA THR A 213 16.21 -7.47 24.75
C THR A 213 16.12 -8.56 23.69
N ILE A 214 16.61 -8.25 22.50
CA ILE A 214 16.57 -9.12 21.31
C ILE A 214 17.84 -8.93 20.48
N ASN A 215 18.07 -9.80 19.50
CA ASN A 215 19.13 -9.63 18.50
C ASN A 215 18.57 -9.67 17.06
N CYS A 216 19.45 -9.56 16.06
CA CYS A 216 19.04 -9.54 14.65
C CYS A 216 18.42 -10.88 14.22
N HIS A 217 18.96 -11.99 14.72
CA HIS A 217 18.42 -13.32 14.44
C HIS A 217 16.99 -13.50 14.97
N ASP A 218 16.73 -13.09 16.22
CA ASP A 218 15.40 -13.13 16.82
C ASP A 218 14.38 -12.41 15.92
N LEU A 219 14.73 -11.21 15.44
CA LEU A 219 13.87 -10.41 14.56
C LEU A 219 13.54 -11.10 13.24
N ALA A 220 14.51 -11.79 12.64
CA ALA A 220 14.27 -12.53 11.40
C ALA A 220 13.33 -13.71 11.65
N VAL A 221 13.47 -14.43 12.77
CA VAL A 221 12.53 -15.50 13.17
C VAL A 221 11.12 -14.93 13.41
N MET A 222 11.01 -13.79 14.07
CA MET A 222 9.71 -13.11 14.28
C MET A 222 9.05 -12.72 12.95
N ALA A 223 9.82 -12.16 12.02
CA ALA A 223 9.35 -11.83 10.67
C ALA A 223 8.98 -13.08 9.86
N ALA A 224 9.77 -14.16 9.99
CA ALA A 224 9.53 -15.43 9.32
C ALA A 224 8.29 -16.14 9.87
N THR A 225 7.97 -15.94 11.15
CA THR A 225 6.72 -16.40 11.76
C THR A 225 5.51 -15.74 11.10
N LEU A 226 5.57 -14.44 10.78
CA LEU A 226 4.53 -13.75 10.00
C LEU A 226 4.51 -14.24 8.55
N ALA A 227 5.67 -14.43 7.90
CA ALA A 227 5.75 -15.02 6.56
C ALA A 227 5.12 -16.42 6.50
N ASN A 228 5.26 -17.19 7.58
CA ASN A 228 4.76 -18.55 7.74
C ASN A 228 3.37 -18.61 8.40
N LYS A 229 2.50 -17.64 8.11
CA LYS A 229 1.08 -17.66 8.51
C LYS A 229 0.88 -17.86 10.03
N GLY A 230 1.75 -17.23 10.82
CA GLY A 230 1.72 -17.19 12.27
C GLY A 230 2.35 -18.40 12.97
N LEU A 231 3.02 -19.29 12.22
CA LEU A 231 3.73 -20.46 12.75
C LEU A 231 5.22 -20.17 12.84
N ASN A 232 5.81 -20.25 14.03
CA ASN A 232 7.24 -20.05 14.20
C ASN A 232 8.00 -21.16 13.45
N PRO A 233 8.87 -20.81 12.48
CA PRO A 233 9.54 -21.82 11.65
C PRO A 233 10.54 -22.67 12.45
N MET A 234 11.07 -22.15 13.56
CA MET A 234 12.07 -22.82 14.41
C MET A 234 11.41 -23.78 15.41
N THR A 235 10.38 -23.30 16.12
CA THR A 235 9.73 -24.08 17.20
C THR A 235 8.48 -24.83 16.75
N ARG A 236 7.94 -24.50 15.57
CA ARG A 236 6.62 -24.95 15.08
C ARG A 236 5.45 -24.56 15.98
N GLU A 237 5.67 -23.66 16.94
CA GLU A 237 4.61 -23.12 17.79
C GLU A 237 3.81 -22.04 17.04
N ARG A 238 2.49 -22.01 17.24
CA ARG A 238 1.65 -20.94 16.68
C ARG A 238 1.73 -19.68 17.54
N ALA A 239 2.45 -18.68 17.04
CA ALA A 239 2.56 -17.38 17.70
C ALA A 239 1.32 -16.50 17.51
N ILE A 240 0.58 -16.69 16.42
CA ILE A 240 -0.69 -16.00 16.18
C ILE A 240 -1.62 -16.80 15.27
N ASP A 241 -2.93 -16.61 15.44
CA ASP A 241 -3.94 -17.09 14.50
C ASP A 241 -3.67 -16.56 13.07
N LYS A 242 -3.65 -17.49 12.11
CA LYS A 242 -3.42 -17.21 10.68
C LYS A 242 -4.33 -16.11 10.15
N LYS A 243 -5.57 -15.99 10.64
CA LYS A 243 -6.54 -15.00 10.14
C LYS A 243 -6.10 -13.55 10.36
N TYR A 244 -5.28 -13.28 11.38
CA TYR A 244 -4.81 -11.93 11.71
C TYR A 244 -3.47 -11.56 11.06
N VAL A 245 -2.73 -12.53 10.52
CA VAL A 245 -1.44 -12.28 9.86
C VAL A 245 -1.60 -11.29 8.72
N LYS A 246 -2.63 -11.47 7.89
CA LYS A 246 -2.96 -10.58 6.78
C LYS A 246 -3.20 -9.14 7.27
N ASP A 247 -3.93 -8.98 8.36
CA ASP A 247 -4.23 -7.66 8.96
C ASP A 247 -2.95 -6.97 9.48
N ILE A 248 -2.03 -7.73 10.11
CA ILE A 248 -0.72 -7.23 10.56
C ILE A 248 0.15 -6.80 9.37
N LEU A 249 0.25 -7.65 8.34
CA LEU A 249 1.06 -7.37 7.16
C LEU A 249 0.56 -6.15 6.38
N SER A 250 -0.77 -5.99 6.25
CA SER A 250 -1.36 -4.79 5.65
C SER A 250 -0.92 -3.51 6.36
N ILE A 251 -1.00 -3.48 7.69
CA ILE A 251 -0.59 -2.31 8.50
C ILE A 251 0.93 -2.09 8.47
N MET A 252 1.72 -3.16 8.50
CA MET A 252 3.19 -3.04 8.35
C MET A 252 3.56 -2.46 6.99
N TYR A 253 2.83 -2.82 5.94
CA TYR A 253 3.08 -2.32 4.58
C TYR A 253 2.76 -0.83 4.46
N THR A 254 1.60 -0.39 4.96
CA THR A 254 1.14 1.00 4.78
C THR A 254 1.69 1.98 5.82
N CYS A 255 2.05 1.51 7.02
CA CYS A 255 2.38 2.38 8.16
C CYS A 255 3.67 2.02 8.90
N GLY A 256 4.30 0.88 8.59
CA GLY A 256 5.37 0.32 9.42
C GLY A 256 6.67 1.13 9.43
N LEU A 257 6.92 1.94 8.41
CA LEU A 257 8.06 2.85 8.34
C LEU A 257 7.66 4.32 8.44
N TYR A 258 6.47 4.60 8.96
CA TYR A 258 5.95 5.95 9.21
C TYR A 258 5.88 6.77 7.92
N GLU A 259 6.39 8.00 7.94
CA GLU A 259 6.49 8.93 6.79
C GLU A 259 7.38 8.43 5.63
N PHE A 260 7.96 7.23 5.74
CA PHE A 260 8.73 6.57 4.69
C PHE A 260 8.02 5.33 4.10
N SER A 261 6.80 5.03 4.56
CA SER A 261 6.10 3.79 4.16
C SER A 261 5.73 3.79 2.68
N GLY A 262 5.38 4.94 2.09
CA GLY A 262 5.07 5.06 0.66
C GLY A 262 6.30 4.85 -0.21
N GLN A 263 7.42 5.50 0.10
CA GLN A 263 8.70 5.30 -0.58
C GLN A 263 9.23 3.87 -0.41
N TRP A 264 9.02 3.24 0.75
CA TRP A 264 9.36 1.85 0.95
C TRP A 264 8.49 0.91 0.11
N ALA A 265 7.17 1.12 0.10
CA ALA A 265 6.23 0.39 -0.75
C ALA A 265 6.59 0.52 -2.23
N TYR A 266 7.09 1.68 -2.65
CA TYR A 266 7.53 1.98 -4.02
C TYR A 266 8.86 1.31 -4.40
N LYS A 267 9.87 1.38 -3.53
CA LYS A 267 11.24 0.91 -3.85
C LYS A 267 11.47 -0.56 -3.50
N VAL A 268 11.02 -0.97 -2.31
CA VAL A 268 11.28 -2.31 -1.74
C VAL A 268 10.05 -3.20 -1.87
N GLY A 269 8.87 -2.69 -1.52
CA GLY A 269 7.61 -3.40 -1.71
C GLY A 269 7.41 -4.60 -0.77
N LEU A 270 7.89 -4.54 0.47
CA LEU A 270 7.70 -5.57 1.49
C LEU A 270 7.03 -5.00 2.75
N PRO A 271 6.13 -5.71 3.44
CA PRO A 271 5.72 -5.32 4.79
C PRO A 271 6.94 -5.23 5.71
N ALA A 272 7.11 -4.09 6.39
CA ALA A 272 8.31 -3.83 7.17
C ALA A 272 8.02 -3.05 8.46
N LYS A 273 8.97 -3.09 9.41
CA LYS A 273 8.94 -2.23 10.60
C LYS A 273 10.37 -1.89 11.01
N SER A 274 10.57 -0.65 11.43
CA SER A 274 11.85 -0.17 11.95
C SER A 274 11.77 0.24 13.43
N GLY A 275 12.93 0.26 14.08
CA GLY A 275 13.14 0.76 15.44
C GLY A 275 14.34 1.71 15.53
N LEU A 276 14.30 2.60 16.52
CA LEU A 276 15.39 3.57 16.77
C LEU A 276 16.72 2.92 17.21
N SER A 277 16.71 1.63 17.53
CA SER A 277 17.93 0.85 17.76
C SER A 277 18.75 0.65 16.48
N GLY A 278 18.21 0.96 15.30
CA GLY A 278 18.87 0.71 14.01
C GLY A 278 18.48 -0.61 13.36
N ALA A 279 17.45 -1.27 13.89
CA ALA A 279 16.91 -2.48 13.30
C ALA A 279 15.77 -2.20 12.31
N ILE A 280 15.70 -3.00 11.24
CA ILE A 280 14.58 -3.06 10.28
C ILE A 280 14.25 -4.53 10.07
N ILE A 281 12.95 -4.88 10.18
CA ILE A 281 12.43 -6.17 9.72
C ILE A 281 11.65 -6.00 8.43
N GLY A 282 11.70 -7.01 7.57
CA GLY A 282 10.89 -7.15 6.37
C GLY A 282 10.35 -8.57 6.26
N VAL A 283 9.11 -8.69 5.80
CA VAL A 283 8.43 -9.98 5.63
C VAL A 283 8.25 -10.25 4.14
N VAL A 284 8.73 -11.39 3.66
CA VAL A 284 8.44 -11.91 2.32
C VAL A 284 7.37 -13.00 2.50
N PRO A 285 6.07 -12.71 2.25
CA PRO A 285 5.00 -13.64 2.56
C PRO A 285 5.21 -15.03 1.93
N ASN A 286 5.00 -16.08 2.72
CA ASN A 286 5.21 -17.49 2.36
C ASN A 286 6.65 -17.92 2.04
N GLN A 287 7.65 -17.04 2.19
CA GLN A 287 9.03 -17.36 1.84
C GLN A 287 9.98 -17.21 3.02
N MET A 288 10.11 -16.01 3.59
CA MET A 288 11.09 -15.73 4.63
C MET A 288 10.81 -14.44 5.41
N GLY A 289 11.39 -14.36 6.60
CA GLY A 289 11.60 -13.11 7.33
C GLY A 289 13.04 -12.64 7.19
N ILE A 290 13.22 -11.32 7.10
CA ILE A 290 14.55 -10.70 6.97
C ILE A 290 14.66 -9.63 8.06
N ALA A 291 15.82 -9.57 8.71
CA ALA A 291 16.17 -8.52 9.64
C ALA A 291 17.55 -7.94 9.32
N VAL A 292 17.68 -6.63 9.48
CA VAL A 292 18.97 -5.94 9.41
C VAL A 292 19.12 -5.09 10.65
N PHE A 293 20.28 -5.16 11.30
CA PHE A 293 20.63 -4.34 12.45
C PHE A 293 21.87 -3.51 12.13
N SER A 294 21.73 -2.18 12.20
CA SER A 294 22.82 -1.22 12.07
C SER A 294 22.43 0.09 12.77
N PRO A 295 23.03 0.44 13.93
CA PRO A 295 22.62 1.57 14.77
C PRO A 295 22.54 2.95 14.12
N PRO A 296 23.45 3.36 13.20
CA PRO A 296 23.37 4.69 12.59
C PRO A 296 22.07 4.91 11.79
N LEU A 297 21.35 5.97 12.16
CA LEU A 297 20.10 6.38 11.54
C LEU A 297 20.28 7.59 10.63
N ASP A 298 19.54 7.61 9.52
CA ASP A 298 19.45 8.75 8.62
C ASP A 298 18.56 9.89 9.17
N GLU A 299 18.32 10.93 8.37
CA GLU A 299 17.45 12.06 8.71
C GLU A 299 15.99 11.67 8.97
N ARG A 300 15.54 10.53 8.45
CA ARG A 300 14.21 9.93 8.63
C ARG A 300 14.18 8.96 9.81
N LYS A 301 15.26 8.90 10.59
CA LYS A 301 15.44 8.00 11.73
C LYS A 301 15.33 6.52 11.35
N LYS A 302 15.78 6.14 10.14
CA LYS A 302 15.85 4.76 9.66
C LYS A 302 17.30 4.33 9.50
N SER A 303 17.59 3.04 9.69
CA SER A 303 18.94 2.51 9.48
C SER A 303 19.34 2.63 8.01
N LYS A 304 20.38 3.40 7.69
CA LYS A 304 20.77 3.65 6.29
C LYS A 304 21.27 2.38 5.60
N ARG A 305 22.16 1.62 6.28
CA ARG A 305 22.60 0.31 5.80
C ARG A 305 21.42 -0.65 5.66
N GLY A 306 20.50 -0.64 6.65
CA GLY A 306 19.26 -1.41 6.60
C GLY A 306 18.44 -1.15 5.35
N VAL A 307 18.12 0.11 5.05
CA VAL A 307 17.36 0.48 3.85
C VAL A 307 18.06 0.03 2.58
N LYS A 308 19.38 0.23 2.48
CA LYS A 308 20.16 -0.16 1.29
C LYS A 308 20.21 -1.67 1.06
N VAL A 309 20.33 -2.46 2.12
CA VAL A 309 20.26 -3.93 2.05
C VAL A 309 18.90 -4.39 1.50
N PHE A 310 17.80 -3.81 1.98
CA PHE A 310 16.46 -4.16 1.49
C PHE A 310 16.19 -3.70 0.05
N GLU A 311 16.68 -2.51 -0.35
CA GLU A 311 16.65 -2.05 -1.75
C GLU A 311 17.39 -3.05 -2.66
N ALA A 312 18.61 -3.45 -2.29
CA ALA A 312 19.42 -4.40 -3.06
C ALA A 312 18.78 -5.80 -3.15
N LEU A 313 18.22 -6.30 -2.05
CA LEU A 313 17.51 -7.58 -2.02
C LEU A 313 16.26 -7.58 -2.91
N SER A 314 15.46 -6.53 -2.84
CA SER A 314 14.26 -6.40 -3.67
C SER A 314 14.60 -6.32 -5.15
N GLU A 315 15.62 -5.54 -5.53
CA GLU A 315 16.08 -5.42 -6.91
C GLU A 315 16.65 -6.74 -7.46
N LYS A 316 17.48 -7.43 -6.65
CA LYS A 316 18.17 -8.65 -7.07
C LYS A 316 17.24 -9.85 -7.25
N PHE A 317 16.32 -10.05 -6.30
CA PHE A 317 15.48 -11.24 -6.23
C PHE A 317 14.01 -10.98 -6.61
N GLY A 318 13.66 -9.76 -7.01
CA GLY A 318 12.28 -9.42 -7.40
C GLY A 318 11.27 -9.56 -6.26
N LEU A 319 11.70 -9.39 -5.00
CA LEU A 319 10.88 -9.65 -3.80
C LEU A 319 9.66 -8.73 -3.65
N HIS A 320 9.57 -7.69 -4.47
CA HIS A 320 8.46 -6.75 -4.45
C HIS A 320 7.12 -7.45 -4.71
N ILE A 321 6.12 -7.18 -3.86
CA ILE A 321 4.77 -7.79 -3.95
C ILE A 321 4.00 -7.50 -5.26
N PHE A 322 4.46 -6.55 -6.06
CA PHE A 322 3.86 -6.12 -7.33
C PHE A 322 4.76 -6.44 -8.53
N THR A 323 5.82 -7.23 -8.34
CA THR A 323 6.56 -7.81 -9.46
C THR A 323 5.60 -8.68 -10.28
N THR A 324 5.48 -8.38 -11.57
CA THR A 324 4.73 -9.18 -12.52
C THR A 324 5.69 -10.07 -13.31
N ASP A 325 5.28 -11.30 -13.62
CA ASP A 325 6.12 -12.22 -14.39
C ASP A 325 6.26 -11.66 -15.83
N ASN A 326 7.48 -11.43 -16.30
CA ASN A 326 7.76 -11.11 -17.71
C ASN A 326 7.67 -12.39 -18.58
N LYS A 327 6.57 -13.15 -18.47
CA LYS A 327 6.32 -14.24 -19.41
C LYS A 327 5.77 -13.63 -20.68
N GLU A 328 6.56 -13.62 -21.75
CA GLU A 328 6.06 -13.41 -23.11
C GLU A 328 5.00 -14.47 -23.38
N VAL A 329 3.73 -14.06 -23.40
CA VAL A 329 2.61 -14.98 -23.66
C VAL A 329 2.59 -15.26 -25.17
N SER A 330 2.79 -16.52 -25.55
CA SER A 330 2.68 -16.97 -26.94
C SER A 330 1.27 -16.67 -27.50
N PRO A 331 1.13 -16.34 -28.80
CA PRO A 331 -0.17 -16.06 -29.40
C PRO A 331 -1.08 -17.29 -29.33
N GLN A 332 -2.25 -17.16 -28.72
CA GLN A 332 -3.33 -18.16 -28.79
C GLN A 332 -4.53 -17.59 -29.55
N PRO A 333 -5.36 -18.46 -30.19
CA PRO A 333 -6.41 -18.02 -31.12
C PRO A 333 -7.51 -17.21 -30.43
N GLN A 334 -8.23 -16.41 -31.23
CA GLN A 334 -9.27 -15.45 -30.84
C GLN A 334 -10.17 -15.93 -29.68
N ARG A 335 -10.20 -15.14 -28.61
CA ARG A 335 -10.84 -15.46 -27.33
C ARG A 335 -12.23 -14.82 -27.21
N LYS A 336 -13.15 -15.56 -26.56
CA LYS A 336 -14.57 -15.22 -26.41
C LYS A 336 -14.79 -14.04 -25.46
N ILE A 337 -15.74 -13.18 -25.77
CA ILE A 337 -16.27 -12.18 -24.83
C ILE A 337 -17.58 -12.74 -24.27
N HIS A 338 -17.75 -12.70 -22.96
CA HIS A 338 -18.94 -13.21 -22.30
C HIS A 338 -19.85 -12.05 -21.90
N PHE A 339 -20.93 -11.86 -22.66
CA PHE A 339 -21.95 -10.84 -22.42
C PHE A 339 -23.18 -11.42 -21.75
N VAL A 340 -23.89 -10.58 -20.99
CA VAL A 340 -25.19 -10.90 -20.43
C VAL A 340 -26.06 -9.65 -20.45
N ASP A 341 -27.12 -9.67 -21.26
CA ASP A 341 -28.17 -8.66 -21.19
C ASP A 341 -29.06 -8.87 -19.96
N SER A 342 -29.51 -7.77 -19.37
CA SER A 342 -30.34 -7.69 -18.17
C SER A 342 -31.78 -8.23 -18.34
N THR A 343 -32.10 -8.87 -19.47
CA THR A 343 -33.48 -9.19 -19.87
C THR A 343 -33.65 -10.59 -20.47
N SER A 344 -33.27 -11.66 -19.77
CA SER A 344 -33.93 -12.97 -19.94
C SER A 344 -33.42 -14.06 -18.98
N PRO A 345 -34.31 -14.91 -18.43
CA PRO A 345 -33.91 -16.11 -17.68
C PRO A 345 -33.66 -17.26 -18.67
N GLN A 346 -32.41 -17.69 -18.84
CA GLN A 346 -32.13 -18.96 -19.51
C GLN A 346 -31.20 -19.86 -18.69
N THR A 347 -31.68 -21.10 -18.56
CA THR A 347 -31.10 -22.29 -17.91
C THR A 347 -29.74 -22.71 -18.50
N PRO A 348 -28.79 -23.22 -17.69
CA PRO A 348 -27.46 -23.56 -18.18
C PRO A 348 -27.41 -24.98 -18.79
N THR A 349 -27.00 -25.08 -20.07
CA THR A 349 -26.52 -26.32 -20.68
C THR A 349 -25.01 -26.44 -20.52
N GLN A 350 -24.57 -27.55 -19.92
CA GLN A 350 -23.17 -27.92 -19.71
C GLN A 350 -22.46 -28.22 -21.04
N SER A 351 -21.23 -27.72 -21.22
CA SER A 351 -20.22 -28.41 -22.03
C SER A 351 -18.82 -28.17 -21.46
N ASN A 352 -18.09 -29.28 -21.34
CA ASN A 352 -16.83 -29.45 -20.62
C ASN A 352 -15.62 -28.90 -21.38
N ILE A 353 -14.84 -28.02 -20.75
CA ILE A 353 -13.40 -27.86 -21.00
C ILE A 353 -12.70 -27.67 -19.65
N LYS A 354 -11.81 -28.60 -19.28
CA LYS A 354 -11.00 -28.54 -18.06
C LYS A 354 -9.84 -27.57 -18.24
N ILE A 355 -9.90 -26.42 -17.57
CA ILE A 355 -8.73 -25.64 -17.16
C ILE A 355 -8.79 -25.58 -15.63
N GLN A 356 -7.73 -26.07 -14.99
CA GLN A 356 -7.67 -26.30 -13.55
C GLN A 356 -7.29 -24.99 -12.83
N TYR A 357 -8.30 -24.16 -12.55
CA TYR A 357 -8.26 -23.20 -11.44
C TYR A 357 -9.39 -23.57 -10.49
N ASN A 358 -9.10 -23.67 -9.19
CA ASN A 358 -10.09 -23.86 -8.13
C ASN A 358 -10.96 -22.60 -7.99
N LEU A 359 -11.79 -22.30 -8.99
CA LEU A 359 -12.96 -21.47 -8.82
C LEU A 359 -14.01 -22.32 -8.08
N PRO A 360 -14.74 -21.79 -7.10
CA PRO A 360 -15.88 -22.49 -6.52
C PRO A 360 -16.87 -22.89 -7.62
N SER A 361 -17.76 -23.84 -7.35
CA SER A 361 -18.68 -24.48 -8.32
C SER A 361 -19.60 -23.54 -9.14
N LYS A 362 -19.55 -22.21 -8.93
CA LYS A 362 -20.26 -21.19 -9.73
C LYS A 362 -19.31 -20.53 -10.75
N SER A 363 -19.79 -20.31 -11.97
CA SER A 363 -19.03 -19.53 -12.96
C SER A 363 -18.83 -18.09 -12.48
N LEU A 364 -17.68 -17.46 -12.79
CA LEU A 364 -17.37 -16.07 -12.38
C LEU A 364 -18.49 -15.10 -12.77
N ILE A 365 -19.04 -15.24 -13.99
CA ILE A 365 -20.14 -14.40 -14.46
C ILE A 365 -21.41 -14.54 -13.61
N THR A 366 -21.72 -15.77 -13.14
CA THR A 366 -22.85 -15.99 -12.21
C THR A 366 -22.62 -15.24 -10.90
N PHE A 367 -21.40 -15.28 -10.36
CA PHE A 367 -21.07 -14.56 -9.13
C PHE A 367 -21.16 -13.04 -9.31
N LEU A 368 -20.70 -12.49 -10.45
CA LEU A 368 -20.84 -11.06 -10.75
C LEU A 368 -22.32 -10.64 -10.83
N ARG A 369 -23.20 -11.47 -11.40
CA ARG A 369 -24.65 -11.23 -11.39
C ARG A 369 -25.22 -11.21 -9.98
N GLU A 370 -24.83 -12.15 -9.13
CA GLU A 370 -25.27 -12.18 -7.73
C GLU A 370 -24.85 -10.91 -6.97
N LEU A 371 -23.60 -10.45 -7.16
CA LEU A 371 -23.14 -9.19 -6.58
C LEU A 371 -23.90 -7.98 -7.12
N HIS A 372 -24.13 -7.92 -8.43
CA HIS A 372 -24.92 -6.87 -9.05
C HIS A 372 -26.32 -6.83 -8.45
N CYS A 373 -27.06 -7.94 -8.45
CA CYS A 373 -28.40 -8.00 -7.87
C CYS A 373 -28.42 -7.68 -6.36
N LYS A 374 -27.40 -8.12 -5.60
CA LYS A 374 -27.31 -7.88 -4.16
C LYS A 374 -27.18 -6.39 -3.82
N TYR A 375 -26.36 -5.65 -4.58
CA TYR A 375 -26.07 -4.24 -4.30
C TYR A 375 -26.86 -3.26 -5.15
N LEU A 376 -27.56 -3.73 -6.19
CA LEU A 376 -28.43 -2.90 -7.02
C LEU A 376 -29.44 -2.10 -6.20
N PRO A 377 -30.09 -2.61 -5.12
CA PRO A 377 -31.04 -1.81 -4.34
C PRO A 377 -30.43 -0.67 -3.52
N LEU A 378 -29.12 -0.67 -3.25
CA LEU A 378 -28.46 0.31 -2.39
C LEU A 378 -28.46 1.69 -3.04
N ARG A 379 -29.13 2.69 -2.45
CA ARG A 379 -29.26 4.06 -2.99
C ARG A 379 -28.52 5.14 -2.18
N ASP A 380 -27.69 4.72 -1.23
CA ASP A 380 -26.95 5.65 -0.37
C ASP A 380 -25.96 6.49 -1.19
N GLY A 381 -25.67 7.70 -0.68
CA GLY A 381 -24.72 8.61 -1.28
C GLY A 381 -25.35 9.60 -2.27
N LYS A 382 -24.50 10.37 -2.95
CA LYS A 382 -24.90 11.34 -3.96
C LYS A 382 -23.99 11.24 -5.18
N ALA A 383 -24.58 11.35 -6.37
CA ALA A 383 -23.81 11.46 -7.60
C ALA A 383 -23.03 12.79 -7.60
N TYR A 384 -21.82 12.77 -8.17
CA TYR A 384 -21.07 13.98 -8.41
C TYR A 384 -21.74 14.78 -9.54
N VAL A 385 -21.94 16.07 -9.29
CA VAL A 385 -22.47 17.03 -10.26
C VAL A 385 -21.50 18.21 -10.30
N SER A 386 -20.80 18.39 -11.40
CA SER A 386 -19.89 19.54 -11.60
C SER A 386 -20.69 20.83 -11.75
N GLU A 387 -21.79 20.78 -12.49
CA GLU A 387 -22.73 21.89 -12.68
C GLU A 387 -24.14 21.35 -12.97
N ALA A 388 -25.16 21.95 -12.35
CA ALA A 388 -26.53 21.50 -12.48
C ALA A 388 -27.04 21.69 -13.93
N GLY A 389 -27.44 20.59 -14.57
CA GLY A 389 -28.06 20.60 -15.90
C GLY A 389 -27.13 20.38 -17.10
N LEU A 390 -25.82 20.19 -16.90
CA LEU A 390 -24.87 19.88 -18.01
C LEU A 390 -24.72 18.37 -18.29
N VAL A 391 -24.84 17.51 -17.27
CA VAL A 391 -24.83 16.05 -17.43
C VAL A 391 -25.86 15.45 -16.48
N ASP A 392 -26.87 14.80 -17.03
CA ASP A 392 -27.88 14.06 -16.27
C ASP A 392 -27.41 12.61 -16.12
N ILE A 393 -26.49 12.36 -15.18
CA ILE A 393 -26.01 11.00 -14.90
C ILE A 393 -27.09 10.26 -14.13
N ASN A 394 -27.52 9.11 -14.63
CA ASN A 394 -28.53 8.32 -13.92
C ASN A 394 -27.90 7.72 -12.65
N PRO A 395 -28.35 8.10 -11.43
CA PRO A 395 -27.76 7.60 -10.18
C PRO A 395 -27.98 6.09 -9.99
N ASP A 396 -28.88 5.48 -10.76
CA ASP A 396 -29.18 4.06 -10.67
C ASP A 396 -28.21 3.18 -11.46
N TRP A 397 -27.45 3.74 -12.40
CA TRP A 397 -26.48 2.99 -13.19
C TRP A 397 -25.52 2.21 -12.31
N PHE A 398 -25.36 0.93 -12.62
CA PHE A 398 -24.50 0.04 -11.88
C PHE A 398 -23.93 -1.03 -12.80
N ALA A 399 -22.60 -1.04 -12.93
CA ALA A 399 -21.89 -2.00 -13.75
C ALA A 399 -20.70 -2.61 -13.02
N ILE A 400 -20.44 -3.89 -13.30
CA ILE A 400 -19.27 -4.63 -12.83
C ILE A 400 -18.62 -5.29 -14.04
N CYS A 401 -17.35 -5.00 -14.29
CA CYS A 401 -16.57 -5.64 -15.34
C CYS A 401 -15.24 -6.21 -14.80
N ILE A 402 -14.83 -7.37 -15.34
CA ILE A 402 -13.53 -7.99 -15.10
C ILE A 402 -12.87 -8.29 -16.44
N ALA A 403 -11.62 -7.87 -16.62
CA ALA A 403 -10.79 -8.25 -17.75
C ALA A 403 -9.58 -9.05 -17.26
N THR A 404 -9.53 -10.33 -17.59
CA THR A 404 -8.44 -11.22 -17.18
C THR A 404 -7.20 -11.01 -18.07
N VAL A 405 -6.01 -11.36 -17.58
CA VAL A 405 -4.75 -11.23 -18.36
C VAL A 405 -4.74 -12.11 -19.61
N ASP A 406 -5.55 -13.18 -19.62
CA ASP A 406 -5.79 -13.99 -20.79
C ASP A 406 -6.86 -13.39 -21.73
N GLY A 407 -7.34 -12.16 -21.52
CA GLY A 407 -8.20 -11.47 -22.49
C GLY A 407 -9.66 -11.92 -22.50
N GLN A 408 -10.11 -12.69 -21.51
CA GLN A 408 -11.55 -12.82 -21.26
C GLN A 408 -12.06 -11.53 -20.62
N VAL A 409 -13.25 -11.11 -21.03
CA VAL A 409 -13.93 -9.95 -20.44
C VAL A 409 -15.34 -10.36 -20.03
N TYR A 410 -15.66 -10.11 -18.78
CA TYR A 410 -16.96 -10.39 -18.16
C TYR A 410 -17.57 -9.06 -17.73
N CYS A 411 -18.79 -8.78 -18.13
CA CYS A 411 -19.50 -7.56 -17.73
C CYS A 411 -20.95 -7.86 -17.35
N VAL A 412 -21.45 -7.15 -16.35
CA VAL A 412 -22.83 -7.23 -15.85
C VAL A 412 -23.33 -5.82 -15.54
N GLY A 413 -24.59 -5.54 -15.86
CA GLY A 413 -25.26 -4.27 -15.58
C GLY A 413 -25.03 -3.23 -16.68
N ASP A 414 -25.01 -1.96 -16.31
CA ASP A 414 -24.98 -0.81 -17.23
C ASP A 414 -23.57 -0.51 -17.76
N TRP A 415 -22.86 -1.54 -18.24
CA TRP A 415 -21.42 -1.46 -18.53
C TRP A 415 -21.07 -0.69 -19.80
N GLU A 416 -22.04 -0.47 -20.70
CA GLU A 416 -21.92 0.33 -21.91
C GLU A 416 -22.08 1.82 -21.65
N GLU A 417 -22.71 2.18 -20.52
CA GLU A 417 -22.94 3.57 -20.17
C GLU A 417 -21.61 4.31 -19.98
N SER A 418 -21.56 5.48 -20.60
CA SER A 418 -20.34 6.29 -20.66
C SER A 418 -20.31 7.28 -19.50
N PHE A 419 -19.12 7.45 -18.93
CA PHE A 419 -18.85 8.40 -17.87
C PHE A 419 -17.44 8.97 -18.01
N LEU A 420 -17.17 10.05 -17.27
CA LEU A 420 -15.86 10.69 -17.26
C LEU A 420 -14.88 9.93 -16.38
N ILE A 421 -13.69 9.64 -16.90
CA ILE A 421 -12.64 8.93 -16.16
C ILE A 421 -12.22 9.67 -14.87
N GLN A 422 -12.31 11.00 -14.86
CA GLN A 422 -11.99 11.85 -13.72
C GLN A 422 -10.61 11.53 -13.13
N SER A 423 -10.49 11.50 -11.80
CA SER A 423 -9.23 11.25 -11.10
C SER A 423 -8.61 9.87 -11.35
N ILE A 424 -9.31 8.92 -11.98
CA ILE A 424 -8.69 7.65 -12.38
C ILE A 424 -7.58 7.88 -13.42
N SER A 425 -7.73 8.94 -14.23
CA SER A 425 -6.75 9.36 -15.23
C SER A 425 -5.33 9.57 -14.69
N LYS A 426 -5.21 9.96 -13.41
CA LYS A 426 -3.94 10.30 -12.75
C LYS A 426 -2.94 9.14 -12.78
N VAL A 427 -3.43 7.90 -12.68
CA VAL A 427 -2.63 6.69 -12.78
C VAL A 427 -1.88 6.63 -14.11
N PHE A 428 -2.59 6.90 -15.19
CA PHE A 428 -2.08 6.76 -16.54
C PHE A 428 -1.17 7.93 -16.91
N ALA A 429 -1.52 9.15 -16.50
CA ALA A 429 -0.66 10.32 -16.63
C ALA A 429 0.67 10.15 -15.88
N TYR A 430 0.64 9.53 -14.68
CA TYR A 430 1.84 9.17 -13.94
C TYR A 430 2.72 8.17 -14.69
N GLY A 431 2.12 7.13 -15.26
CA GLY A 431 2.85 6.20 -16.13
C GLY A 431 3.49 6.86 -17.35
N LEU A 432 2.77 7.77 -18.02
CA LEU A 432 3.31 8.51 -19.17
C LEU A 432 4.47 9.44 -18.77
N ALA A 433 4.35 10.13 -17.63
CA ALA A 433 5.43 10.97 -17.11
C ALA A 433 6.68 10.14 -16.74
N LEU A 434 6.50 8.92 -16.22
CA LEU A 434 7.60 7.99 -15.97
C LEU A 434 8.27 7.52 -17.26
N GLU A 435 7.52 7.24 -18.33
CA GLU A 435 8.09 6.89 -19.64
C GLU A 435 8.88 8.07 -20.23
N ASP A 436 8.41 9.30 -20.06
CA ASP A 436 9.04 10.50 -20.61
C ASP A 436 10.30 10.93 -19.84
N LYS A 437 10.26 10.86 -18.51
CA LYS A 437 11.30 11.48 -17.65
C LYS A 437 12.09 10.49 -16.80
N GLY A 438 11.62 9.26 -16.65
CA GLY A 438 12.20 8.27 -15.74
C GLY A 438 11.90 8.56 -14.26
N ARG A 439 12.15 7.54 -13.43
CA ARG A 439 11.82 7.57 -11.98
C ARG A 439 12.49 8.70 -11.24
N ASP A 440 13.81 8.83 -11.42
CA ASP A 440 14.62 9.75 -10.63
C ASP A 440 14.19 11.19 -10.83
N TYR A 441 13.94 11.59 -12.09
CA TYR A 441 13.47 12.93 -12.39
C TYR A 441 12.04 13.18 -11.87
N VAL A 442 11.11 12.25 -12.08
CA VAL A 442 9.72 12.40 -11.59
C VAL A 442 9.70 12.56 -10.06
N LEU A 443 10.54 11.80 -9.34
CA LEU A 443 10.66 11.92 -7.88
C LEU A 443 11.22 13.26 -7.39
N THR A 444 11.91 14.03 -8.25
CA THR A 444 12.30 15.42 -7.91
C THR A 444 11.11 16.38 -7.92
N LYS A 445 9.99 16.01 -8.56
CA LYS A 445 8.82 16.86 -8.77
C LYS A 445 7.59 16.40 -7.99
N VAL A 446 7.42 15.10 -7.79
CA VAL A 446 6.27 14.49 -7.11
C VAL A 446 6.76 13.32 -6.27
N ASP A 447 6.37 13.26 -5.00
CA ASP A 447 6.70 12.16 -4.09
C ASP A 447 5.78 10.94 -4.30
N VAL A 448 5.85 9.94 -3.42
CA VAL A 448 5.02 8.72 -3.46
C VAL A 448 4.44 8.36 -2.08
N GLU A 449 4.43 9.32 -1.16
CA GLU A 449 3.90 9.15 0.20
C GLU A 449 2.38 9.35 0.24
N PRO A 450 1.65 8.54 1.04
CA PRO A 450 0.25 8.79 1.32
C PRO A 450 0.09 10.06 2.13
N THR A 451 -0.99 10.82 1.86
CA THR A 451 -1.28 12.07 2.59
C THR A 451 -2.18 11.88 3.79
N GLY A 452 -2.92 10.77 3.88
CA GLY A 452 -4.04 10.61 4.84
C GLY A 452 -5.24 11.53 4.59
N ASP A 453 -5.08 12.51 3.69
CA ASP A 453 -6.05 13.55 3.38
C ASP A 453 -7.11 13.13 2.35
N ALA A 454 -8.30 13.70 2.51
CA ALA A 454 -9.36 13.65 1.50
C ALA A 454 -8.90 14.24 0.16
N TYR A 455 -9.49 13.78 -0.95
CA TYR A 455 -9.15 14.26 -2.30
C TYR A 455 -9.30 15.79 -2.47
N ASN A 456 -10.12 16.40 -1.62
CA ASN A 456 -10.42 17.83 -1.57
C ASN A 456 -9.74 18.56 -0.38
N SER A 457 -8.70 18.00 0.27
CA SER A 457 -7.93 18.69 1.32
C SER A 457 -7.14 19.91 0.80
N ILE A 458 -6.89 20.90 1.66
CA ILE A 458 -6.07 22.10 1.36
C ILE A 458 -4.71 21.69 0.77
N ILE A 459 -4.09 22.57 0.00
CA ILE A 459 -2.85 22.33 -0.75
C ILE A 459 -1.69 21.94 0.18
N LYS A 460 -1.58 20.66 0.53
CA LYS A 460 -0.45 20.12 1.29
C LYS A 460 0.66 19.69 0.34
N VAL A 461 1.86 20.17 0.66
CA VAL A 461 3.12 19.75 0.05
C VAL A 461 4.05 19.28 1.16
N GLU A 462 5.04 18.47 0.81
CA GLU A 462 6.03 18.00 1.78
C GLU A 462 6.76 19.20 2.40
N SER A 463 6.86 19.18 3.73
CA SER A 463 7.31 20.31 4.53
C SER A 463 8.68 20.88 4.12
N LYS A 464 9.63 20.05 3.70
CA LYS A 464 11.01 20.45 3.38
C LYS A 464 11.17 20.73 1.88
N SER A 465 10.91 19.73 1.05
CA SER A 465 11.10 19.75 -0.41
C SER A 465 10.01 20.50 -1.15
N LYS A 466 8.86 20.78 -0.51
CA LYS A 466 7.69 21.45 -1.09
C LYS A 466 7.11 20.75 -2.32
N ARG A 467 7.48 19.49 -2.56
CA ARG A 467 6.90 18.65 -3.60
C ARG A 467 5.54 18.11 -3.16
N PRO A 468 4.58 17.88 -4.07
CA PRO A 468 3.37 17.13 -3.76
C PRO A 468 3.69 15.74 -3.24
N TYR A 469 2.89 15.25 -2.29
CA TYR A 469 3.12 13.96 -1.63
C TYR A 469 2.94 12.74 -2.54
N ASN A 470 2.07 12.79 -3.54
CA ASN A 470 1.91 11.70 -4.50
C ASN A 470 1.17 12.16 -5.76
N SER A 471 1.25 11.36 -6.83
CA SER A 471 0.58 11.64 -8.11
C SER A 471 -0.93 11.38 -8.11
N MET A 472 -1.50 10.81 -7.05
CA MET A 472 -2.93 10.45 -6.97
C MET A 472 -3.80 11.59 -6.43
N VAL A 473 -3.22 12.56 -5.72
CA VAL A 473 -3.86 13.83 -5.33
C VAL A 473 -3.75 14.88 -6.44
N ASN A 474 -4.61 15.91 -6.43
CA ASN A 474 -4.64 16.91 -7.52
C ASN A 474 -3.32 17.67 -7.68
N THR A 475 -2.64 17.99 -6.57
CA THR A 475 -1.35 18.70 -6.58
C THR A 475 -0.29 17.91 -7.34
N GLY A 476 -0.13 16.63 -7.03
CA GLY A 476 0.84 15.77 -7.72
C GLY A 476 0.38 15.41 -9.11
N ALA A 477 -0.92 15.28 -9.36
CA ALA A 477 -1.43 15.02 -10.71
C ALA A 477 -1.15 16.19 -11.67
N ILE A 478 -1.40 17.44 -11.26
CA ILE A 478 -1.09 18.62 -12.07
C ILE A 478 0.42 18.71 -12.32
N ALA A 479 1.24 18.49 -11.28
CA ALA A 479 2.70 18.44 -11.43
C ALA A 479 3.13 17.34 -12.40
N THR A 480 2.56 16.15 -12.30
CA THR A 480 2.82 15.00 -13.18
C THR A 480 2.42 15.30 -14.63
N THR A 481 1.23 15.85 -14.86
CA THR A 481 0.75 16.23 -16.20
C THR A 481 1.66 17.28 -16.84
N SER A 482 2.28 18.16 -16.06
CA SER A 482 3.26 19.14 -16.57
C SER A 482 4.51 18.49 -17.18
N LEU A 483 4.84 17.26 -16.74
CA LEU A 483 6.04 16.53 -17.18
C LEU A 483 5.86 15.83 -18.54
N ILE A 484 4.61 15.69 -19.01
CA ILE A 484 4.31 15.06 -20.31
C ILE A 484 4.97 15.86 -21.42
N GLU A 485 5.78 15.18 -22.23
CA GLU A 485 6.56 15.78 -23.29
C GLU A 485 5.72 16.04 -24.55
N GLY A 486 5.97 17.17 -25.20
CA GLY A 486 5.37 17.51 -26.49
C GLY A 486 5.71 18.94 -26.88
N ALA A 487 5.80 19.20 -28.19
CA ALA A 487 6.19 20.51 -28.73
C ALA A 487 5.18 21.64 -28.42
N GLY A 488 3.96 21.29 -28.00
CA GLY A 488 2.93 22.24 -27.58
C GLY A 488 1.67 21.53 -27.07
N PRO A 489 0.64 22.28 -26.64
CA PRO A 489 -0.57 21.72 -26.01
C PRO A 489 -1.25 20.61 -26.84
N GLY A 490 -1.41 20.82 -28.15
CA GLY A 490 -2.03 19.83 -29.04
C GLY A 490 -1.24 18.51 -29.14
N HIS A 491 0.10 18.58 -29.19
CA HIS A 491 0.94 17.38 -29.18
C HIS A 491 0.84 16.63 -27.86
N LYS A 492 0.86 17.33 -26.73
CA LYS A 492 0.70 16.72 -25.41
C LYS A 492 -0.67 16.03 -25.27
N LEU A 493 -1.75 16.68 -25.72
CA LEU A 493 -3.08 16.08 -25.72
C LEU A 493 -3.13 14.83 -26.61
N ASN A 494 -2.60 14.89 -27.83
CA ASN A 494 -2.57 13.73 -28.73
C ASN A 494 -1.83 12.54 -28.11
N ARG A 495 -0.76 12.77 -27.36
CA ARG A 495 -0.06 11.72 -26.62
C ARG A 495 -0.91 11.09 -25.52
N ILE A 496 -1.68 11.90 -24.78
CA ILE A 496 -2.62 11.39 -23.77
C ILE A 496 -3.70 10.53 -24.43
N LEU A 497 -4.29 11.00 -25.54
CA LEU A 497 -5.32 10.25 -26.28
C LEU A 497 -4.76 8.94 -26.86
N GLU A 498 -3.55 8.97 -27.41
CA GLU A 498 -2.87 7.77 -27.93
C GLU A 498 -2.51 6.79 -26.81
N MET A 499 -2.07 7.28 -25.65
CA MET A 499 -1.87 6.45 -24.47
C MET A 499 -3.16 5.70 -24.12
N TYR A 500 -4.30 6.39 -23.96
CA TYR A 500 -5.58 5.74 -23.66
C TYR A 500 -6.02 4.75 -24.73
N ARG A 501 -5.79 5.06 -26.02
CA ARG A 501 -6.07 4.12 -27.12
C ARG A 501 -5.34 2.80 -26.93
N ARG A 502 -4.07 2.81 -26.50
CA ARG A 502 -3.29 1.57 -26.24
C ARG A 502 -3.87 0.77 -25.08
N TYR A 503 -4.30 1.42 -24.00
CA TYR A 503 -4.89 0.74 -22.84
C TYR A 503 -6.29 0.16 -23.11
N ILE A 504 -7.10 0.84 -23.93
CA ILE A 504 -8.51 0.49 -24.11
C ILE A 504 -8.73 -0.33 -25.39
N GLY A 505 -7.95 -0.05 -26.43
CA GLY A 505 -8.08 -0.67 -27.76
C GLY A 505 -9.02 0.06 -28.72
N ARG A 506 -9.51 1.25 -28.37
CA ARG A 506 -10.32 2.12 -29.25
C ARG A 506 -9.95 3.58 -29.05
N ARG A 507 -10.35 4.44 -30.00
CA ARG A 507 -10.20 5.90 -29.85
C ARG A 507 -11.06 6.41 -28.69
N VAL A 508 -10.54 7.40 -27.97
CA VAL A 508 -11.22 8.10 -26.90
C VAL A 508 -11.33 9.59 -27.22
N PHE A 509 -12.30 10.25 -26.59
CA PHE A 509 -12.61 11.66 -26.81
C PHE A 509 -12.70 12.40 -25.48
N VAL A 510 -12.46 13.70 -25.54
CA VAL A 510 -12.65 14.62 -24.41
C VAL A 510 -14.08 15.15 -24.47
N ASP A 511 -14.76 15.17 -23.33
CA ASP A 511 -16.03 15.86 -23.16
C ASP A 511 -15.80 17.37 -23.09
N THR A 512 -16.02 18.06 -24.22
CA THR A 512 -15.82 19.51 -24.33
C THR A 512 -16.76 20.32 -23.44
N PRO A 513 -18.08 20.03 -23.37
CA PRO A 513 -18.99 20.75 -22.48
C PRO A 513 -18.54 20.72 -21.01
N ILE A 514 -18.18 19.55 -20.48
CA ILE A 514 -17.69 19.43 -19.09
C ILE A 514 -16.32 20.08 -18.93
N LEU A 515 -15.41 19.94 -19.90
CA LEU A 515 -14.12 20.64 -19.86
C LEU A 515 -14.29 22.16 -19.68
N VAL A 516 -15.20 22.77 -20.45
CA VAL A 516 -15.47 24.22 -20.36
C VAL A 516 -16.07 24.59 -18.99
N SER A 517 -16.99 23.78 -18.48
CA SER A 517 -17.56 23.97 -17.13
C SER A 517 -16.49 23.91 -16.03
N GLU A 518 -15.61 22.91 -16.07
CA GLU A 518 -14.49 22.73 -15.13
C GLU A 518 -13.45 23.86 -15.23
N GLN A 519 -13.22 24.41 -16.43
CA GLN A 519 -12.36 25.57 -16.62
C GLN A 519 -12.91 26.83 -15.92
N ASN A 520 -14.23 27.03 -15.98
CA ASN A 520 -14.90 28.19 -15.42
C ASN A 520 -15.11 28.10 -13.90
N SER A 521 -15.14 26.90 -13.33
CA SER A 521 -15.37 26.65 -11.89
C SER A 521 -14.13 26.18 -11.13
N GLY A 522 -12.97 26.14 -11.80
CA GLY A 522 -11.75 25.48 -11.33
C GLY A 522 -10.79 26.29 -10.44
N ASP A 523 -11.25 27.33 -9.72
CA ASP A 523 -10.42 28.25 -8.92
C ASP A 523 -9.39 27.54 -8.02
N ARG A 524 -9.80 26.43 -7.44
CA ARG A 524 -8.93 25.59 -6.60
C ARG A 524 -7.75 25.01 -7.37
N ASN A 525 -7.97 24.46 -8.56
CA ASN A 525 -6.89 23.89 -9.37
C ASN A 525 -5.98 25.00 -9.93
N TRP A 526 -6.52 26.20 -10.17
CA TRP A 526 -5.72 27.39 -10.45
C TRP A 526 -4.80 27.74 -9.28
N ALA A 527 -5.34 27.84 -8.05
CA ALA A 527 -4.56 28.12 -6.85
C ALA A 527 -3.45 27.07 -6.64
N ILE A 528 -3.75 25.79 -6.81
CA ILE A 528 -2.76 24.70 -6.80
C ILE A 528 -1.66 24.96 -7.82
N SER A 529 -2.01 25.27 -9.06
CA SER A 529 -1.03 25.46 -10.12
C SER A 529 -0.10 26.64 -9.85
N TYR A 530 -0.63 27.76 -9.35
CA TYR A 530 0.19 28.90 -8.92
C TYR A 530 1.14 28.52 -7.78
N LEU A 531 0.67 27.77 -6.79
CA LEU A 531 1.51 27.32 -5.68
C LEU A 531 2.62 26.37 -6.14
N LEU A 532 2.29 25.41 -7.00
CA LEU A 532 3.27 24.48 -7.58
C LEU A 532 4.34 25.22 -8.39
N ARG A 533 3.97 26.28 -9.11
CA ARG A 533 4.94 27.13 -9.83
C ARG A 533 5.84 27.86 -8.86
N ASN A 534 5.29 28.42 -7.79
CA ASN A 534 6.06 29.09 -6.73
C ASN A 534 7.09 28.15 -6.08
N PHE A 535 6.75 26.86 -5.90
CA PHE A 535 7.67 25.84 -5.39
C PHE A 535 8.59 25.22 -6.44
N GLY A 536 8.54 25.66 -7.71
CA GLY A 536 9.36 25.12 -8.79
C GLY A 536 8.99 23.70 -9.22
N MET A 537 7.80 23.22 -8.85
CA MET A 537 7.30 21.88 -9.19
C MET A 537 6.72 21.83 -10.60
N ILE A 538 6.17 22.95 -11.09
CA ILE A 538 5.80 23.14 -12.49
C ILE A 538 6.49 24.38 -13.05
N SER A 539 6.65 24.42 -14.37
CA SER A 539 7.25 25.53 -15.11
C SER A 539 6.49 25.82 -16.39
N GLY A 540 6.68 27.01 -16.96
CA GLY A 540 6.01 27.43 -18.20
C GLY A 540 4.62 28.00 -17.97
N ASP A 541 3.75 27.84 -18.97
CA ASP A 541 2.38 28.35 -18.96
C ASP A 541 1.48 27.49 -18.06
N ILE A 542 0.99 28.10 -16.98
CA ILE A 542 0.06 27.47 -16.04
C ILE A 542 -1.24 27.08 -16.73
N SER A 543 -1.78 27.95 -17.59
CA SER A 543 -3.05 27.73 -18.27
C SER A 543 -2.97 26.47 -19.13
N GLN A 544 -1.89 26.32 -19.90
CA GLN A 544 -1.66 25.13 -20.73
C GLN A 544 -1.54 23.85 -19.89
N THR A 545 -0.83 23.90 -18.77
CA THR A 545 -0.67 22.74 -17.87
C THR A 545 -1.99 22.33 -17.25
N LEU A 546 -2.74 23.30 -16.73
CA LEU A 546 -4.02 23.05 -16.09
C LEU A 546 -5.06 22.57 -17.11
N HIS A 547 -5.12 23.16 -18.29
CA HIS A 547 -6.02 22.72 -19.37
C HIS A 547 -5.73 21.27 -19.78
N LEU A 548 -4.46 20.88 -19.89
CA LEU A 548 -4.09 19.50 -20.20
C LEU A 548 -4.56 18.52 -19.10
N TYR A 549 -4.45 18.92 -17.82
CA TYR A 549 -4.95 18.13 -16.70
C TYR A 549 -6.48 18.00 -16.71
N LEU A 550 -7.20 19.09 -17.01
CA LEU A 550 -8.67 19.05 -17.13
C LEU A 550 -9.11 18.19 -18.32
N GLN A 551 -8.46 18.32 -19.48
CA GLN A 551 -8.70 17.47 -20.65
C GLN A 551 -8.50 15.98 -20.34
N GLN A 552 -7.47 15.66 -19.58
CA GLN A 552 -7.19 14.31 -19.11
C GLN A 552 -8.32 13.76 -18.20
N CYS A 553 -8.90 14.58 -17.33
CA CYS A 553 -10.01 14.19 -16.44
C CYS A 553 -11.34 14.04 -17.18
N SER A 554 -11.52 14.78 -18.27
CA SER A 554 -12.74 14.80 -19.09
C SER A 554 -12.76 13.73 -20.20
N ILE A 555 -11.92 12.69 -20.13
CA ILE A 555 -11.96 11.59 -21.11
C ILE A 555 -13.19 10.71 -20.86
N ILE A 556 -13.93 10.43 -21.93
CA ILE A 556 -15.14 9.61 -21.91
C ILE A 556 -14.77 8.12 -22.05
N ILE A 557 -15.16 7.31 -21.07
CA ILE A 557 -14.94 5.85 -21.02
C ILE A 557 -16.21 5.14 -20.54
N ASN A 558 -16.24 3.81 -20.66
CA ASN A 558 -17.26 2.98 -20.01
C ASN A 558 -16.62 1.96 -19.04
N CYS A 559 -17.45 1.16 -18.34
CA CYS A 559 -16.97 0.23 -17.33
C CYS A 559 -16.05 -0.86 -17.92
N ARG A 560 -16.34 -1.29 -19.15
CA ARG A 560 -15.52 -2.27 -19.87
C ARG A 560 -14.14 -1.71 -20.21
N ASP A 561 -14.06 -0.48 -20.68
CA ASP A 561 -12.78 0.19 -20.97
C ASP A 561 -11.92 0.24 -19.71
N LEU A 562 -12.52 0.62 -18.58
CA LEU A 562 -11.83 0.69 -17.29
C LEU A 562 -11.29 -0.68 -16.85
N ALA A 563 -12.05 -1.75 -17.07
CA ALA A 563 -11.58 -3.11 -16.78
C ALA A 563 -10.38 -3.50 -17.65
N LEU A 564 -10.41 -3.16 -18.95
CA LEU A 564 -9.29 -3.41 -19.87
C LEU A 564 -8.03 -2.62 -19.49
N MET A 565 -8.20 -1.37 -19.05
CA MET A 565 -7.11 -0.55 -18.51
C MET A 565 -6.47 -1.24 -17.30
N GLY A 566 -7.28 -1.76 -16.37
CA GLY A 566 -6.80 -2.53 -15.21
C GLY A 566 -6.15 -3.85 -15.61
N GLY A 567 -6.72 -4.55 -16.60
CA GLY A 567 -6.19 -5.80 -17.13
C GLY A 567 -4.85 -5.61 -17.81
N THR A 568 -4.65 -4.46 -18.46
CA THR A 568 -3.37 -4.06 -19.06
C THR A 568 -2.30 -3.88 -17.99
N LEU A 569 -2.61 -3.21 -16.88
CA LEU A 569 -1.70 -3.06 -15.75
C LEU A 569 -1.41 -4.41 -15.07
N ALA A 570 -2.43 -5.26 -14.92
CA ALA A 570 -2.28 -6.62 -14.39
C ALA A 570 -1.40 -7.51 -15.28
N ASN A 571 -1.37 -7.23 -16.59
CA ASN A 571 -0.66 -7.99 -17.62
C ASN A 571 0.66 -7.31 -18.04
N SER A 572 1.43 -6.80 -17.08
CA SER A 572 2.77 -6.23 -17.32
C SER A 572 2.81 -5.13 -18.38
N GLY A 573 1.74 -4.33 -18.48
CA GLY A 573 1.62 -3.21 -19.42
C GLY A 573 1.16 -3.60 -20.83
N ILE A 574 0.71 -4.84 -21.05
CA ILE A 574 0.22 -5.33 -22.35
C ILE A 574 -1.30 -5.46 -22.30
N ASN A 575 -2.00 -4.82 -23.23
CA ASN A 575 -3.45 -4.91 -23.31
C ASN A 575 -3.88 -6.38 -23.52
N PRO A 576 -4.74 -6.94 -22.65
CA PRO A 576 -5.03 -8.36 -22.67
C PRO A 576 -5.82 -8.79 -23.91
N VAL A 577 -6.48 -7.86 -24.61
CA VAL A 577 -7.24 -8.12 -25.84
C VAL A 577 -6.44 -7.77 -27.08
N THR A 578 -5.95 -6.52 -27.20
CA THR A 578 -5.26 -6.07 -28.42
C THR A 578 -3.81 -6.57 -28.50
N LYS A 579 -3.24 -7.04 -27.38
CA LYS A 579 -1.83 -7.45 -27.23
C LYS A 579 -0.82 -6.33 -27.45
N GLU A 580 -1.31 -5.10 -27.56
CA GLU A 580 -0.47 -3.91 -27.68
C GLU A 580 0.14 -3.53 -26.33
N ARG A 581 1.42 -3.15 -26.32
CA ARG A 581 2.07 -2.61 -25.12
C ARG A 581 1.64 -1.16 -24.89
N ALA A 582 0.90 -0.92 -23.82
CA ALA A 582 0.44 0.41 -23.43
C ALA A 582 1.44 1.16 -22.53
N ILE A 583 2.28 0.44 -21.80
CA ILE A 583 3.35 1.00 -20.96
C ILE A 583 4.51 0.01 -20.84
N ASN A 584 5.72 0.53 -20.65
CA ASN A 584 6.89 -0.29 -20.33
C ASN A 584 6.69 -1.05 -19.01
N SER A 585 6.95 -2.36 -19.02
CA SER A 585 6.73 -3.23 -17.85
C SER A 585 7.55 -2.82 -16.63
N ILE A 586 8.69 -2.15 -16.85
CA ILE A 586 9.54 -1.67 -15.76
C ILE A 586 8.74 -0.76 -14.79
N PHE A 587 7.82 0.06 -15.31
CA PHE A 587 7.06 1.03 -14.51
C PHE A 587 5.81 0.46 -13.84
N ILE A 588 5.41 -0.77 -14.15
CA ILE A 588 4.17 -1.35 -13.60
C ILE A 588 4.22 -1.40 -12.07
N LYS A 589 5.34 -1.83 -11.49
CA LYS A 589 5.49 -1.85 -10.02
C LYS A 589 5.30 -0.46 -9.41
N ASP A 590 5.82 0.58 -10.06
CA ASP A 590 5.75 1.96 -9.58
C ASP A 590 4.29 2.45 -9.57
N LEU A 591 3.55 2.19 -10.65
CA LEU A 591 2.13 2.53 -10.73
C LEU A 591 1.33 1.79 -9.66
N LEU A 592 1.53 0.48 -9.54
CA LEU A 592 0.77 -0.34 -8.61
C LEU A 592 1.06 -0.01 -7.16
N SER A 593 2.31 0.30 -6.81
CA SER A 593 2.69 0.76 -5.46
C SER A 593 1.96 2.05 -5.10
N VAL A 594 2.02 3.08 -5.95
CA VAL A 594 1.36 4.37 -5.68
C VAL A 594 -0.17 4.24 -5.72
N MET A 595 -0.73 3.42 -6.61
CA MET A 595 -2.16 3.09 -6.60
C MET A 595 -2.57 2.43 -5.29
N HIS A 596 -1.77 1.50 -4.78
CA HIS A 596 -2.10 0.75 -3.58
C HIS A 596 -2.06 1.61 -2.32
N THR A 597 -1.06 2.48 -2.18
CA THR A 597 -0.89 3.32 -0.99
C THR A 597 -1.66 4.63 -1.03
N CYS A 598 -1.99 5.15 -2.22
CA CYS A 598 -2.55 6.51 -2.37
C CYS A 598 -3.84 6.56 -3.21
N GLY A 599 -4.21 5.50 -3.93
CA GLY A 599 -5.23 5.57 -4.96
C GLY A 599 -6.67 5.73 -4.46
N MET A 600 -6.92 5.33 -3.22
CA MET A 600 -8.22 5.49 -2.55
C MET A 600 -8.26 6.68 -1.57
N TYR A 601 -7.29 7.61 -1.66
CA TYR A 601 -7.21 8.82 -0.82
C TYR A 601 -7.13 8.48 0.68
N ASP A 602 -7.98 9.09 1.51
CA ASP A 602 -8.15 8.86 2.95
C ASP A 602 -8.85 7.53 3.29
N PHE A 603 -9.11 6.68 2.28
CA PHE A 603 -9.55 5.30 2.43
C PHE A 603 -8.46 4.29 1.99
N ALA A 604 -7.25 4.75 1.66
CA ALA A 604 -6.21 3.86 1.15
C ALA A 604 -5.75 2.84 2.21
N GLY A 605 -5.55 3.23 3.47
CA GLY A 605 -5.20 2.30 4.53
C GLY A 605 -6.26 1.23 4.75
N GLU A 606 -7.53 1.64 4.87
CA GLU A 606 -8.68 0.75 4.99
C GLU A 606 -8.85 -0.15 3.76
N TRP A 607 -8.58 0.36 2.56
CA TRP A 607 -8.61 -0.42 1.33
C TRP A 607 -7.55 -1.52 1.33
N VAL A 608 -6.30 -1.20 1.65
CA VAL A 608 -5.22 -2.20 1.77
C VAL A 608 -5.54 -3.24 2.85
N TYR A 609 -6.26 -2.83 3.89
CA TYR A 609 -6.60 -3.68 5.02
C TYR A 609 -7.82 -4.61 4.77
N LYS A 610 -8.82 -4.14 4.02
CA LYS A 610 -10.06 -4.87 3.73
C LYS A 610 -10.02 -5.59 2.38
N VAL A 611 -9.55 -4.92 1.33
CA VAL A 611 -9.61 -5.38 -0.07
C VAL A 611 -8.25 -5.89 -0.55
N GLY A 612 -7.19 -5.09 -0.38
CA GLY A 612 -5.81 -5.54 -0.54
C GLY A 612 -5.24 -5.60 -1.95
N PHE A 613 -5.96 -5.27 -3.02
CA PHE A 613 -5.35 -5.11 -4.36
C PHE A 613 -5.23 -3.62 -4.73
N PRO A 614 -4.23 -3.18 -5.53
CA PRO A 614 -4.12 -1.79 -5.99
C PRO A 614 -5.41 -1.27 -6.65
N ALA A 615 -5.83 -0.06 -6.30
CA ALA A 615 -7.05 0.51 -6.87
C ALA A 615 -7.01 2.05 -6.96
N LYS A 616 -7.88 2.61 -7.78
CA LYS A 616 -8.09 4.06 -7.87
C LYS A 616 -9.58 4.36 -8.04
N SER A 617 -10.07 5.30 -7.24
CA SER A 617 -11.43 5.83 -7.35
C SER A 617 -11.47 7.14 -8.15
N GLY A 618 -12.60 7.39 -8.83
CA GLY A 618 -12.92 8.66 -9.48
C GLY A 618 -14.31 9.14 -9.08
N VAL A 619 -14.47 10.46 -8.91
CA VAL A 619 -15.75 11.10 -8.56
C VAL A 619 -16.84 10.87 -9.61
N GLY A 620 -16.49 10.44 -10.82
CA GLY A 620 -17.46 9.98 -11.81
C GLY A 620 -18.22 8.71 -11.39
N GLY A 621 -17.83 8.02 -10.30
CA GLY A 621 -18.47 6.80 -9.82
C GLY A 621 -17.71 5.51 -10.18
N GLY A 622 -16.58 5.63 -10.87
CA GLY A 622 -15.73 4.51 -11.24
C GLY A 622 -14.72 4.13 -10.16
N ILE A 623 -14.50 2.83 -9.98
CA ILE A 623 -13.31 2.27 -9.31
C ILE A 623 -12.63 1.31 -10.27
N ILE A 624 -11.33 1.51 -10.48
CA ILE A 624 -10.43 0.55 -11.12
C ILE A 624 -9.66 -0.21 -10.05
N GLY A 625 -9.59 -1.53 -10.17
CA GLY A 625 -8.78 -2.44 -9.36
C GLY A 625 -7.85 -3.25 -10.24
N VAL A 626 -6.65 -3.56 -9.74
CA VAL A 626 -5.65 -4.35 -10.46
C VAL A 626 -5.21 -5.51 -9.58
N VAL A 627 -5.44 -6.74 -10.02
CA VAL A 627 -4.89 -7.95 -9.39
C VAL A 627 -3.71 -8.41 -10.24
N PRO A 628 -2.46 -8.17 -9.80
CA PRO A 628 -1.27 -8.46 -10.60
C PRO A 628 -1.24 -9.90 -11.10
N ASN A 629 -0.89 -10.07 -12.37
CA ASN A 629 -0.84 -11.35 -13.10
C ASN A 629 -2.18 -12.09 -13.23
N GLN A 630 -3.33 -11.48 -12.89
CA GLN A 630 -4.63 -12.15 -12.93
C GLN A 630 -5.69 -11.38 -13.72
N MET A 631 -6.03 -10.16 -13.29
CA MET A 631 -7.15 -9.42 -13.88
C MET A 631 -7.17 -7.93 -13.49
N GLY A 632 -7.79 -7.14 -14.34
CA GLY A 632 -8.36 -5.84 -13.99
C GLY A 632 -9.81 -5.98 -13.58
N ILE A 633 -10.21 -5.20 -12.58
CA ILE A 633 -11.57 -5.09 -12.07
C ILE A 633 -12.02 -3.65 -12.30
N ALA A 634 -13.23 -3.45 -12.80
CA ALA A 634 -13.87 -2.16 -12.85
C ALA A 634 -15.28 -2.26 -12.29
N VAL A 635 -15.65 -1.28 -11.49
CA VAL A 635 -17.03 -1.11 -11.03
C VAL A 635 -17.42 0.33 -11.25
N PHE A 636 -18.59 0.58 -11.82
CA PHE A 636 -19.14 1.90 -12.04
C PHE A 636 -20.49 2.02 -11.33
N SER A 637 -20.62 3.02 -10.48
CA SER A 637 -21.87 3.39 -9.82
C SER A 637 -21.76 4.84 -9.34
N PRO A 638 -22.58 5.79 -9.86
CA PRO A 638 -22.41 7.22 -9.58
C PRO A 638 -22.49 7.65 -8.10
N PRO A 639 -23.36 7.09 -7.23
CA PRO A 639 -23.47 7.55 -5.84
C PRO A 639 -22.19 7.33 -5.02
N LEU A 640 -21.69 8.42 -4.42
CA LEU A 640 -20.45 8.46 -3.64
C LEU A 640 -20.72 8.57 -2.12
N ASP A 641 -19.80 8.03 -1.32
CA ASP A 641 -19.72 8.27 0.12
C ASP A 641 -19.18 9.69 0.43
N SER A 642 -19.08 10.03 1.72
CA SER A 642 -18.54 11.31 2.19
C SER A 642 -17.06 11.53 1.83
N ARG A 643 -16.33 10.48 1.39
CA ARG A 643 -14.93 10.53 0.95
C ARG A 643 -14.79 10.63 -0.57
N GLY A 644 -15.91 10.67 -1.31
CA GLY A 644 -15.92 10.76 -2.76
C GLY A 644 -15.66 9.43 -3.47
N ASN A 645 -15.92 8.30 -2.80
CA ASN A 645 -15.77 6.97 -3.38
C ASN A 645 -17.12 6.29 -3.62
N SER A 646 -17.24 5.54 -4.71
CA SER A 646 -18.49 4.85 -5.05
C SER A 646 -18.84 3.76 -4.04
N ILE A 647 -20.02 3.87 -3.41
CA ILE A 647 -20.44 2.99 -2.30
C ILE A 647 -20.63 1.55 -2.76
N ARG A 648 -21.40 1.35 -3.83
CA ARG A 648 -21.61 0.01 -4.41
C ARG A 648 -20.29 -0.59 -4.88
N ALA A 649 -19.41 0.22 -5.48
CA ALA A 649 -18.13 -0.23 -5.98
C ALA A 649 -17.20 -0.74 -4.87
N ILE A 650 -17.13 -0.05 -3.73
CA ILE A 650 -16.38 -0.53 -2.56
C ILE A 650 -16.91 -1.90 -2.11
N LYS A 651 -18.24 -2.04 -1.95
CA LYS A 651 -18.86 -3.28 -1.49
C LYS A 651 -18.63 -4.45 -2.43
N VAL A 652 -18.72 -4.23 -3.74
CA VAL A 652 -18.40 -5.24 -4.75
C VAL A 652 -16.94 -5.67 -4.64
N CYS A 653 -16.00 -4.74 -4.50
CA CYS A 653 -14.58 -5.05 -4.38
C CYS A 653 -14.24 -5.81 -3.07
N GLU A 654 -14.89 -5.47 -1.95
CA GLU A 654 -14.77 -6.20 -0.68
C GLU A 654 -15.20 -7.68 -0.85
N GLU A 655 -16.37 -7.93 -1.44
CA GLU A 655 -16.89 -9.29 -1.65
C GLU A 655 -16.08 -10.07 -2.69
N LEU A 656 -15.63 -9.41 -3.78
CA LEU A 656 -14.75 -10.02 -4.78
C LEU A 656 -13.44 -10.47 -4.15
N SER A 657 -12.81 -9.61 -3.35
CA SER A 657 -11.56 -9.94 -2.67
C SER A 657 -11.73 -11.11 -1.71
N LYS A 658 -12.82 -11.12 -0.94
CA LYS A 658 -13.13 -12.19 0.01
C LYS A 658 -13.44 -13.52 -0.69
N TYR A 659 -14.25 -13.51 -1.74
CA TYR A 659 -14.70 -14.72 -2.42
C TYR A 659 -13.60 -15.36 -3.26
N LEU A 660 -12.80 -14.55 -3.95
CA LEU A 660 -11.73 -15.03 -4.85
C LEU A 660 -10.34 -15.05 -4.18
N GLY A 661 -10.22 -14.62 -2.93
CA GLY A 661 -8.94 -14.56 -2.20
C GLY A 661 -7.93 -13.61 -2.83
N LEU A 662 -8.38 -12.44 -3.32
CA LEU A 662 -7.55 -11.54 -4.15
C LEU A 662 -6.57 -10.69 -3.34
N HIS A 663 -6.74 -10.63 -2.02
CA HIS A 663 -5.91 -9.83 -1.14
C HIS A 663 -4.43 -10.29 -1.21
N ILE A 664 -3.52 -9.36 -1.50
CA ILE A 664 -2.10 -9.65 -1.74
C ILE A 664 -1.41 -10.38 -0.57
N PHE A 665 -1.79 -10.07 0.67
CA PHE A 665 -1.25 -10.69 1.89
C PHE A 665 -2.04 -11.91 2.40
N ALA A 666 -3.08 -12.36 1.70
CA ALA A 666 -3.88 -13.53 2.11
C ALA A 666 -3.44 -14.84 1.43
N ARG A 667 -2.46 -14.78 0.51
CA ARG A 667 -1.96 -15.91 -0.28
C ARG A 667 -1.19 -16.92 0.57
#